data_AF-A0A0F3GY39-F1
#
_entry.id   AF-A0A0F3GY39-F1
#
_cell.length_a   1.000
_cell.length_b   1.000
_cell.length_c   1.000
_cell.angle_alpha   90.00
_cell.angle_beta   90.00
_cell.angle_gamma   90.00
#
_symmetry.space_group_name_H-M   'P 1'
#
loop_
_entity.id
_entity.type
_entity.pdbx_description
1 polymer ?
#
loop_
_entity_poly.entity_id
_entity_poly.type
_entity_poly.pdbx_seq_one_letter_code
_entity_poly.pdbx_strand_id
1 'polypeptide(L)'
;MVRMVTKTITKYEIKEEELKALLPLHPYAAYMLKIISAAISSNQRTMFQFLSGEIGQDKQGRHNFRWYIENHSIDHRCYLTSDYIWDYFFNINNPDLDEGTKSAIIHYDSFENQCGDEGEKRVLKVALLLVAMQKVGGGTTRGIANLLRPTLSNISAAFEGSDIHDKVRITMDQLVGKRILGSMPEGNDILYVTQSHIPLDSQPPVDFPFEKIITDYEVHRHFALSGYAKARFTITCATHVDIKKKLQDFKLLNKIHLVFMFAKSEEDSLKNHDIIIKQLQEYESDIVISDMSSQSLGEQSFNNFIDFKTRAKYFSKIDLNQMKYYENQARGVIDEWIQKLDITTIYLYTKNESSIQLQGNANFRVRIKEVNAKLYPEGLETLTDMDKLFDERGFSYKVPLMGMGKLINIAANFNYLTAIRNKIMEANLWHSHNYAQSNPAHQVSKMKIAIEELINGGFEKSNSIMITDIWRTMQAKPFGLMNCVGSAFLMGFLLKEYADSKFYKHDGLNTVPLSHDALADMIVSIIKDSPKAKDLRIVRMTPGQEIFCNITADVFKIGARNSIQDIVHGMKDYLSKVNFPLWALRKYIEKRDTSELRDTMANIVDLLCEFVSSEKHEGRDNTKIAEDIARFYQRPGIKEYLVNIVTADNMKLGMDIYIEQQRPDIKVIANKLDIGNMGYIKDLKKKLSPDASWLWNKGEIDRKIDEVFQDYKLIDVINRILTVRASTLEDAAHGIKDKIGVIKMPFEFFKGNCSDINPLFLSLIDIHNQGNFKNMDKNAFITEIEQNADAFNAFFDNQYQIFKDNLEVFLKETLSDDQCSHVYKNMESHSIVVPIDQYNQTLKEHYLQYQKSEKFNLLVEKWKELTGTDTPRKWSDNRRIPILCLFKNELKEATIVFSIINKSANPTRKEQIESAIRFLENSQNIQTLSDISKCNEIFKEFISGEYKILFTETDIDDLKGTFQDKLGANIYEWYNLPEKIDAIVKDRAYKKYRESYSKEIFQKIDALPPDKAKDYLKELVKNDPLVGISIMKRTKGKATP
;
A
#
# COMPACT_ATOMS: atom_id res chain seq x y z
N MET A 1 3.23 -83.04 -30.53
CA MET A 1 1.93 -83.17 -31.24
C MET A 1 2.08 -83.93 -32.57
N VAL A 2 3.00 -83.52 -33.45
CA VAL A 2 3.25 -84.16 -34.77
C VAL A 2 3.47 -85.68 -34.70
N ARG A 3 4.37 -86.20 -33.83
CA ARG A 3 4.62 -87.66 -33.70
C ARG A 3 3.41 -88.50 -33.27
N MET A 4 2.46 -87.92 -32.54
CA MET A 4 1.25 -88.62 -32.06
C MET A 4 0.18 -88.66 -33.16
N VAL A 5 0.07 -87.58 -33.92
CA VAL A 5 -0.80 -87.48 -35.10
C VAL A 5 -0.31 -88.41 -36.21
N THR A 6 0.99 -88.42 -36.52
CA THR A 6 1.56 -89.34 -37.53
C THR A 6 1.34 -90.81 -37.19
N LYS A 7 1.46 -91.20 -35.91
CA LYS A 7 1.18 -92.56 -35.40
C LYS A 7 -0.30 -92.94 -35.46
N THR A 8 -1.20 -91.96 -35.36
CA THR A 8 -2.65 -92.19 -35.43
C THR A 8 -3.08 -92.28 -36.89
N ILE A 9 -2.54 -91.43 -37.77
CA ILE A 9 -2.76 -91.44 -39.22
C ILE A 9 -2.32 -92.77 -39.84
N THR A 10 -1.15 -93.30 -39.47
CA THR A 10 -0.67 -94.61 -39.93
C THR A 10 -1.52 -95.78 -39.44
N LYS A 11 -2.35 -95.59 -38.40
CA LYS A 11 -3.23 -96.62 -37.85
C LYS A 11 -4.58 -96.74 -38.59
N TYR A 12 -4.95 -95.74 -39.39
CA TYR A 12 -6.27 -95.64 -40.05
C TYR A 12 -6.20 -95.66 -41.60
N GLU A 13 -5.06 -96.03 -42.20
CA GLU A 13 -4.88 -96.12 -43.67
C GLU A 13 -5.30 -94.86 -44.46
N ILE A 14 -5.19 -93.66 -43.85
CA ILE A 14 -5.46 -92.40 -44.54
C ILE A 14 -4.42 -92.24 -45.65
N LYS A 15 -4.87 -92.09 -46.91
CA LYS A 15 -3.97 -91.96 -48.05
C LYS A 15 -3.20 -90.65 -47.99
N GLU A 16 -1.97 -90.64 -48.51
CA GLU A 16 -1.19 -89.40 -48.60
C GLU A 16 -1.94 -88.33 -49.43
N GLU A 17 -2.75 -88.74 -50.41
CA GLU A 17 -3.66 -87.85 -51.15
C GLU A 17 -4.75 -87.22 -50.28
N GLU A 18 -5.30 -87.94 -49.30
CA GLU A 18 -6.32 -87.41 -48.38
C GLU A 18 -5.72 -86.40 -47.39
N LEU A 19 -4.46 -86.59 -46.99
CA LEU A 19 -3.71 -85.62 -46.20
C LEU A 19 -3.29 -84.40 -47.03
N LYS A 20 -2.98 -84.57 -48.32
CA LYS A 20 -2.72 -83.47 -49.26
C LYS A 20 -3.96 -82.59 -49.45
N ALA A 21 -5.17 -83.14 -49.31
CA ALA A 21 -6.43 -82.41 -49.39
C ALA A 21 -6.85 -81.70 -48.09
N LEU A 22 -6.10 -81.86 -46.98
CA LEU A 22 -6.62 -81.59 -45.63
C LEU A 22 -6.44 -80.15 -45.11
N LEU A 23 -5.84 -79.20 -45.83
CA LEU A 23 -5.94 -77.74 -45.61
C LEU A 23 -5.00 -76.95 -46.56
N PRO A 24 -5.47 -75.93 -47.31
CA PRO A 24 -4.62 -75.15 -48.21
C PRO A 24 -4.07 -73.85 -47.59
N LEU A 25 -3.86 -73.73 -46.26
CA LEU A 25 -3.29 -72.51 -45.65
C LEU A 25 -1.85 -72.73 -45.16
N HIS A 26 -0.89 -71.95 -45.67
CA HIS A 26 0.50 -72.06 -45.27
C HIS A 26 0.69 -71.70 -43.78
N PRO A 27 1.49 -72.42 -42.98
CA PRO A 27 1.68 -72.11 -41.55
C PRO A 27 2.16 -70.68 -41.28
N TYR A 28 3.07 -70.19 -42.13
CA TYR A 28 3.55 -68.81 -42.03
C TYR A 28 2.47 -67.80 -42.41
N ALA A 29 1.61 -68.12 -43.38
CA ALA A 29 0.46 -67.28 -43.74
C ALA A 29 -0.57 -67.26 -42.60
N ALA A 30 -0.87 -68.40 -41.97
CA ALA A 30 -1.74 -68.45 -40.79
C ALA A 30 -1.19 -67.58 -39.64
N TYR A 31 0.13 -67.59 -39.44
CA TYR A 31 0.80 -66.71 -38.49
C TYR A 31 0.65 -65.24 -38.87
N MET A 32 0.94 -64.86 -40.12
CA MET A 32 0.78 -63.49 -40.60
C MET A 32 -0.67 -63.00 -40.50
N LEU A 33 -1.64 -63.84 -40.85
CA LEU A 33 -3.07 -63.54 -40.76
C LEU A 33 -3.47 -63.17 -39.34
N LYS A 34 -2.99 -63.93 -38.34
CA LYS A 34 -3.25 -63.64 -36.92
C LYS A 34 -2.69 -62.28 -36.52
N ILE A 35 -1.45 -61.97 -36.89
CA ILE A 35 -0.77 -60.72 -36.52
C ILE A 35 -1.41 -59.52 -37.23
N ILE A 36 -1.61 -59.61 -38.54
CA ILE A 36 -2.17 -58.55 -39.38
C ILE A 36 -3.62 -58.23 -38.98
N SER A 37 -4.45 -59.26 -38.71
CA SER A 37 -5.84 -59.04 -38.27
C SER A 37 -5.91 -58.28 -36.94
N ALA A 38 -4.99 -58.57 -36.02
CA ALA A 38 -4.87 -57.85 -34.75
C ALA A 38 -4.32 -56.43 -34.93
N ALA A 39 -3.35 -56.24 -35.83
CA ALA A 39 -2.67 -54.97 -36.07
C ALA A 39 -3.54 -53.93 -36.79
N ILE A 40 -4.20 -54.33 -37.89
CA ILE A 40 -4.92 -53.38 -38.76
C ILE A 40 -6.30 -53.05 -38.19
N SER A 41 -7.05 -54.05 -37.73
CA SER A 41 -8.46 -53.85 -37.32
C SER A 41 -8.70 -53.87 -35.81
N SER A 42 -7.68 -54.19 -35.01
CA SER A 42 -7.80 -54.47 -33.56
C SER A 42 -8.91 -55.48 -33.20
N ASN A 43 -9.31 -56.35 -34.15
CA ASN A 43 -10.48 -57.21 -34.00
C ASN A 43 -10.22 -58.64 -34.51
N GLN A 44 -10.41 -59.63 -33.63
CA GLN A 44 -10.29 -61.05 -33.96
C GLN A 44 -11.31 -61.50 -35.02
N ARG A 45 -12.44 -60.77 -35.15
CA ARG A 45 -13.49 -61.04 -36.15
C ARG A 45 -13.00 -60.91 -37.59
N THR A 46 -11.97 -60.10 -37.85
CA THR A 46 -11.42 -59.84 -39.19
C THR A 46 -10.68 -61.04 -39.77
N MET A 47 -10.00 -61.82 -38.92
CA MET A 47 -9.43 -63.12 -39.31
C MET A 47 -10.52 -64.08 -39.75
N PHE A 48 -11.65 -64.14 -39.02
CA PHE A 48 -12.78 -64.97 -39.40
C PHE A 48 -13.46 -64.47 -40.68
N GLN A 49 -13.54 -63.16 -40.92
CA GLN A 49 -14.07 -62.60 -42.17
C GLN A 49 -13.22 -63.03 -43.38
N PHE A 50 -11.89 -63.00 -43.26
CA PHE A 50 -11.00 -63.53 -44.29
C PHE A 50 -11.21 -65.03 -44.55
N LEU A 51 -11.44 -65.82 -43.49
CA LEU A 51 -11.64 -67.28 -43.60
C LEU A 51 -13.04 -67.68 -44.13
N SER A 52 -14.09 -66.97 -43.72
CA SER A 52 -15.49 -67.40 -43.95
C SER A 52 -16.12 -66.85 -45.23
N GLY A 53 -15.84 -65.59 -45.59
CA GLY A 53 -16.38 -64.89 -46.77
C GLY A 53 -17.91 -64.77 -46.82
N GLU A 54 -18.46 -63.57 -47.05
CA GLU A 54 -19.89 -63.40 -47.39
C GLU A 54 -20.10 -63.52 -48.92
N ILE A 55 -21.20 -64.17 -49.33
CA ILE A 55 -21.56 -64.37 -50.75
C ILE A 55 -21.84 -63.00 -51.39
N GLY A 56 -21.02 -62.59 -52.37
CA GLY A 56 -21.28 -61.41 -53.22
C GLY A 56 -20.26 -60.27 -53.19
N GLN A 57 -19.09 -60.41 -52.55
CA GLN A 57 -18.03 -59.38 -52.56
C GLN A 57 -17.11 -59.39 -53.80
N ASP A 58 -17.46 -60.11 -54.87
CA ASP A 58 -16.65 -60.19 -56.12
C ASP A 58 -16.50 -58.85 -56.88
N LYS A 59 -17.15 -57.76 -56.43
CA LYS A 59 -17.03 -56.44 -57.04
C LYS A 59 -15.87 -55.57 -56.49
N GLN A 60 -15.14 -56.01 -55.46
CA GLN A 60 -14.06 -55.22 -54.82
C GLN A 60 -12.64 -55.80 -54.95
N GLY A 61 -12.45 -56.91 -55.66
CA GLY A 61 -11.10 -57.45 -55.93
C GLY A 61 -10.33 -57.96 -54.70
N ARG A 62 -11.02 -58.33 -53.61
CA ARG A 62 -10.40 -58.86 -52.38
C ARG A 62 -10.45 -60.38 -52.36
N HIS A 63 -9.29 -61.02 -52.52
CA HIS A 63 -9.15 -62.48 -52.51
C HIS A 63 -9.14 -63.02 -51.08
N ASN A 64 -10.28 -63.58 -50.63
CA ASN A 64 -10.39 -64.22 -49.31
C ASN A 64 -10.08 -65.73 -49.39
N PHE A 65 -10.03 -66.42 -48.24
CA PHE A 65 -9.68 -67.85 -48.20
C PHE A 65 -10.65 -68.73 -49.00
N ARG A 66 -11.95 -68.38 -48.99
CA ARG A 66 -12.97 -69.10 -49.75
C ARG A 66 -12.77 -68.96 -51.26
N TRP A 67 -12.51 -67.73 -51.73
CA TRP A 67 -12.13 -67.46 -53.12
C TRP A 67 -10.90 -68.27 -53.54
N TYR A 68 -9.91 -68.39 -52.65
CA TYR A 68 -8.69 -69.16 -52.94
C TYR A 68 -9.02 -70.64 -53.20
N ILE A 69 -9.86 -71.25 -52.35
CA ILE A 69 -10.30 -72.65 -52.52
C ILE A 69 -11.11 -72.83 -53.80
N GLU A 70 -11.98 -71.88 -54.15
CA GLU A 70 -12.84 -71.96 -55.34
C GLU A 70 -12.05 -71.82 -56.66
N ASN A 71 -10.88 -71.17 -56.65
CA ASN A 71 -10.11 -70.83 -57.85
C ASN A 71 -8.78 -71.61 -58.02
N HIS A 72 -8.40 -72.46 -57.08
CA HIS A 72 -7.15 -73.24 -57.14
C HIS A 72 -7.41 -74.74 -57.00
N SER A 73 -6.79 -75.56 -57.88
CA SER A 73 -6.92 -77.01 -57.84
C SER A 73 -6.13 -77.62 -56.67
N ILE A 74 -6.72 -78.62 -56.01
CA ILE A 74 -6.12 -79.39 -54.91
C ILE A 74 -5.00 -80.33 -55.41
N ASP A 75 -4.97 -80.64 -56.72
CA ASP A 75 -4.03 -81.61 -57.30
C ASP A 75 -2.58 -81.10 -57.38
N HIS A 76 -2.38 -79.80 -57.21
CA HIS A 76 -1.07 -79.17 -57.09
C HIS A 76 -0.95 -78.63 -55.66
N ARG A 77 0.20 -78.82 -54.98
CA ARG A 77 0.44 -78.33 -53.61
C ARG A 77 0.32 -76.80 -53.55
N CYS A 78 -0.89 -76.28 -53.50
CA CYS A 78 -1.21 -74.87 -53.52
C CYS A 78 -1.56 -74.44 -52.10
N TYR A 79 -0.54 -74.12 -51.31
CA TYR A 79 -0.75 -73.40 -50.07
C TYR A 79 -1.06 -71.94 -50.37
N LEU A 80 -2.07 -71.38 -49.69
CA LEU A 80 -2.27 -69.94 -49.55
C LEU A 80 -1.10 -69.40 -48.72
N THR A 81 -0.15 -68.80 -49.42
CA THR A 81 1.06 -68.15 -48.89
C THR A 81 0.79 -66.67 -48.53
N SER A 82 1.73 -66.04 -47.82
CA SER A 82 1.53 -64.70 -47.22
C SER A 82 1.26 -63.58 -48.23
N ASP A 83 1.63 -63.74 -49.50
CA ASP A 83 1.30 -62.83 -50.61
C ASP A 83 -0.22 -62.71 -50.85
N TYR A 84 -0.99 -63.77 -50.64
CA TYR A 84 -2.45 -63.68 -50.74
C TYR A 84 -3.08 -62.93 -49.56
N ILE A 85 -2.37 -62.85 -48.42
CA ILE A 85 -2.80 -62.01 -47.29
C ILE A 85 -2.59 -60.53 -47.62
N TRP A 86 -1.51 -60.19 -48.33
CA TRP A 86 -1.30 -58.84 -48.83
C TRP A 86 -2.49 -58.36 -49.66
N ASP A 87 -2.96 -59.16 -50.63
CA ASP A 87 -4.05 -58.79 -51.53
C ASP A 87 -5.37 -58.46 -50.83
N TYR A 88 -5.64 -59.08 -49.68
CA TYR A 88 -6.85 -58.80 -48.91
C TYR A 88 -6.71 -57.58 -47.98
N PHE A 89 -5.58 -57.45 -47.28
CA PHE A 89 -5.41 -56.46 -46.21
C PHE A 89 -4.77 -55.14 -46.65
N PHE A 90 -3.90 -55.16 -47.66
CA PHE A 90 -3.07 -54.03 -48.09
C PHE A 90 -3.72 -53.29 -49.27
N ASN A 91 -4.89 -52.70 -49.01
CA ASN A 91 -5.58 -51.82 -49.95
C ASN A 91 -5.37 -50.36 -49.55
N ILE A 92 -4.85 -49.52 -50.46
CA ILE A 92 -4.52 -48.11 -50.17
C ILE A 92 -5.71 -47.27 -49.65
N ASN A 93 -6.93 -47.66 -50.01
CA ASN A 93 -8.17 -46.99 -49.58
C ASN A 93 -8.69 -47.48 -48.22
N ASN A 94 -7.98 -48.40 -47.56
CA ASN A 94 -8.33 -48.86 -46.22
C ASN A 94 -7.92 -47.78 -45.17
N PRO A 95 -8.87 -47.15 -44.47
CA PRO A 95 -8.57 -46.09 -43.51
C PRO A 95 -7.76 -46.57 -42.30
N ASP A 96 -7.84 -47.86 -41.97
CA ASP A 96 -7.22 -48.45 -40.78
C ASP A 96 -5.70 -48.72 -40.95
N LEU A 97 -5.13 -48.45 -42.12
CA LEU A 97 -3.69 -48.61 -42.36
C LEU A 97 -2.89 -47.40 -41.88
N ASP A 98 -1.79 -47.66 -41.16
CA ASP A 98 -0.83 -46.65 -40.72
C ASP A 98 0.03 -46.12 -41.88
N GLU A 99 0.71 -44.99 -41.67
CA GLU A 99 1.61 -44.41 -42.68
C GLU A 99 2.71 -45.38 -43.11
N GLY A 100 3.20 -46.23 -42.20
CA GLY A 100 4.19 -47.26 -42.50
C GLY A 100 3.67 -48.31 -43.49
N THR A 101 2.45 -48.80 -43.29
CA THR A 101 1.81 -49.75 -44.20
C THR A 101 1.41 -49.10 -45.53
N LYS A 102 0.90 -47.87 -45.52
CA LYS A 102 0.60 -47.10 -46.74
C LYS A 102 1.85 -46.85 -47.58
N SER A 103 2.98 -46.55 -46.94
CA SER A 103 4.28 -46.39 -47.61
C SER A 103 4.74 -47.68 -48.29
N ALA A 104 4.53 -48.84 -47.67
CA ALA A 104 4.84 -50.12 -48.28
C ALA A 104 3.97 -50.41 -49.52
N ILE A 105 2.69 -50.04 -49.50
CA ILE A 105 1.78 -50.16 -50.67
C ILE A 105 2.24 -49.24 -51.80
N ILE A 106 2.51 -47.97 -51.51
CA ILE A 106 3.01 -47.01 -52.52
C ILE A 106 4.34 -47.50 -53.12
N HIS A 107 5.22 -48.09 -52.29
CA HIS A 107 6.45 -48.70 -52.77
C HIS A 107 6.17 -49.87 -53.71
N TYR A 108 5.24 -50.76 -53.37
CA TYR A 108 4.82 -51.84 -54.26
C TYR A 108 4.30 -51.31 -55.60
N ASP A 109 3.31 -50.40 -55.56
CA ASP A 109 2.67 -49.83 -56.77
C ASP A 109 3.69 -49.10 -57.67
N SER A 110 4.72 -48.49 -57.08
CA SER A 110 5.77 -47.78 -57.82
C SER A 110 6.74 -48.72 -58.55
N PHE A 111 6.92 -49.95 -58.05
CA PHE A 111 7.93 -50.88 -58.55
C PHE A 111 7.37 -52.18 -59.15
N GLU A 112 6.07 -52.46 -59.04
CA GLU A 112 5.44 -53.67 -59.56
C GLU A 112 5.70 -53.86 -61.06
N ASN A 113 5.66 -52.77 -61.84
CA ASN A 113 5.92 -52.79 -63.29
C ASN A 113 7.37 -53.16 -63.66
N GLN A 114 8.30 -53.17 -62.68
CA GLN A 114 9.69 -53.56 -62.86
C GLN A 114 9.95 -55.03 -62.50
N CYS A 115 8.96 -55.72 -61.94
CA CYS A 115 9.01 -57.16 -61.68
C CYS A 115 8.88 -57.95 -63.00
N GLY A 116 9.75 -58.95 -63.20
CA GLY A 116 9.86 -59.70 -64.45
C GLY A 116 8.83 -60.82 -64.63
N ASP A 117 8.36 -61.42 -63.53
CA ASP A 117 7.34 -62.45 -63.52
C ASP A 117 6.43 -62.34 -62.28
N GLU A 118 5.37 -63.14 -62.25
CA GLU A 118 4.45 -63.20 -61.09
C GLU A 118 5.14 -63.73 -59.82
N GLY A 119 6.23 -64.52 -59.95
CA GLY A 119 7.03 -64.97 -58.81
C GLY A 119 7.74 -63.81 -58.11
N GLU A 120 8.38 -62.91 -58.87
CA GLU A 120 9.01 -61.69 -58.37
C GLU A 120 8.01 -60.79 -57.65
N LYS A 121 6.80 -60.65 -58.20
CA LYS A 121 5.73 -59.86 -57.57
C LYS A 121 5.28 -60.47 -56.24
N ARG A 122 5.06 -61.79 -56.20
CA ARG A 122 4.63 -62.51 -54.98
C ARG A 122 5.69 -62.38 -53.88
N VAL A 123 6.98 -62.55 -54.22
CA VAL A 123 8.08 -62.38 -53.26
C VAL A 123 8.19 -60.93 -52.78
N LEU A 124 8.04 -59.94 -53.67
CA LEU A 124 8.06 -58.52 -53.30
C LEU A 124 6.91 -58.16 -52.34
N LYS A 125 5.69 -58.66 -52.58
CA LYS A 125 4.54 -58.48 -51.66
C LYS A 125 4.89 -58.96 -50.26
N VAL A 126 5.46 -60.17 -50.13
CA VAL A 126 5.85 -60.73 -48.83
C VAL A 126 6.98 -59.93 -48.16
N ALA A 127 7.99 -59.49 -48.92
CA ALA A 127 9.07 -58.67 -48.39
C ALA A 127 8.54 -57.34 -47.82
N LEU A 128 7.69 -56.64 -48.56
CA LEU A 128 7.09 -55.37 -48.14
C LEU A 128 6.06 -55.55 -47.01
N LEU A 129 5.34 -56.67 -47.00
CA LEU A 129 4.46 -57.06 -45.90
C LEU A 129 5.25 -57.17 -44.59
N LEU A 130 6.42 -57.80 -44.61
CA LEU A 130 7.30 -57.89 -43.44
C LEU A 130 7.92 -56.53 -43.08
N VAL A 131 8.29 -55.68 -44.05
CA VAL A 131 8.75 -54.31 -43.79
C VAL A 131 7.70 -53.48 -43.05
N ALA A 132 6.43 -53.57 -43.47
CA ALA A 132 5.32 -52.88 -42.81
C ALA A 132 5.10 -53.42 -41.38
N MET A 133 5.07 -54.74 -41.23
CA MET A 133 4.80 -55.37 -39.92
C MET A 133 5.95 -55.21 -38.92
N GLN A 134 7.19 -55.04 -39.37
CA GLN A 134 8.33 -54.70 -38.51
C GLN A 134 8.09 -53.39 -37.75
N LYS A 135 7.40 -52.41 -38.35
CA LYS A 135 7.11 -51.11 -37.71
C LYS A 135 5.99 -51.19 -36.67
N VAL A 136 5.01 -52.07 -36.89
CA VAL A 136 3.84 -52.25 -36.00
C VAL A 136 4.18 -53.08 -34.74
N GLY A 137 5.17 -53.97 -34.82
CA GLY A 137 5.57 -54.87 -33.73
C GLY A 137 6.25 -54.24 -32.50
N GLY A 138 6.30 -52.91 -32.40
CA GLY A 138 7.01 -52.19 -31.33
C GLY A 138 6.40 -52.27 -29.92
N GLY A 139 5.25 -52.92 -29.72
CA GLY A 139 4.46 -52.80 -28.49
C GLY A 139 4.35 -54.04 -27.59
N THR A 140 4.41 -55.27 -28.11
CA THR A 140 4.12 -56.45 -27.27
C THR A 140 4.99 -57.66 -27.62
N THR A 141 5.70 -58.16 -26.60
CA THR A 141 6.45 -59.44 -26.53
C THR A 141 7.77 -59.55 -27.31
N ARG A 142 8.87 -59.22 -26.60
CA ARG A 142 10.27 -59.55 -26.95
C ARG A 142 10.41 -61.07 -27.15
N GLY A 143 10.55 -61.50 -28.39
CA GLY A 143 10.65 -62.90 -28.82
C GLY A 143 9.85 -63.20 -30.08
N ILE A 144 8.69 -62.54 -30.25
CA ILE A 144 7.76 -62.73 -31.38
C ILE A 144 8.12 -61.84 -32.58
N ALA A 145 8.88 -60.75 -32.34
CA ALA A 145 9.28 -59.77 -33.36
C ALA A 145 10.27 -60.29 -34.42
N ASN A 146 11.04 -61.36 -34.14
CA ASN A 146 12.07 -61.82 -35.08
C ASN A 146 11.50 -62.45 -36.35
N LEU A 147 10.34 -63.12 -36.29
CA LEU A 147 9.67 -63.67 -37.48
C LEU A 147 8.98 -62.60 -38.33
N LEU A 148 8.84 -61.37 -37.83
CA LEU A 148 8.21 -60.27 -38.57
C LEU A 148 9.24 -59.41 -39.31
N ARG A 149 10.53 -59.76 -39.25
CA ARG A 149 11.60 -59.01 -39.90
C ARG A 149 11.70 -59.42 -41.38
N PRO A 150 11.93 -58.48 -42.30
CA PRO A 150 12.13 -58.76 -43.73
C PRO A 150 13.53 -59.33 -43.99
N THR A 151 13.86 -60.46 -43.36
CA THR A 151 15.13 -61.16 -43.61
C THR A 151 14.95 -62.24 -44.68
N LEU A 152 16.04 -62.62 -45.34
CA LEU A 152 16.01 -63.71 -46.31
C LEU A 152 15.41 -64.98 -45.70
N SER A 153 15.83 -65.37 -44.50
CA SER A 153 15.33 -66.58 -43.83
C SER A 153 13.82 -66.54 -43.65
N ASN A 154 13.29 -65.40 -43.20
CA ASN A 154 11.86 -65.21 -42.98
C ASN A 154 11.04 -65.18 -44.28
N ILE A 155 11.54 -64.49 -45.31
CA ILE A 155 10.89 -64.45 -46.62
C ILE A 155 10.90 -65.85 -47.25
N SER A 156 12.00 -66.59 -47.12
CA SER A 156 12.12 -67.97 -47.62
C SER A 156 11.19 -68.93 -46.88
N ALA A 157 11.08 -68.78 -45.56
CA ALA A 157 10.15 -69.53 -44.72
C ALA A 157 8.68 -69.22 -45.06
N ALA A 158 8.34 -68.01 -45.51
CA ALA A 158 6.98 -67.66 -45.89
C ALA A 158 6.47 -68.41 -47.14
N PHE A 159 7.38 -68.95 -47.94
CA PHE A 159 7.12 -69.72 -49.15
C PHE A 159 7.51 -71.21 -49.02
N GLU A 160 7.87 -71.70 -47.83
CA GLU A 160 8.32 -73.08 -47.64
C GLU A 160 7.31 -74.11 -48.15
N GLY A 161 7.76 -75.07 -48.96
CA GLY A 161 6.88 -76.08 -49.55
C GLY A 161 5.94 -75.58 -50.67
N SER A 162 6.08 -74.32 -51.12
CA SER A 162 5.46 -73.80 -52.34
C SER A 162 6.39 -73.93 -53.56
N ASP A 163 5.85 -73.70 -54.76
CA ASP A 163 6.57 -73.68 -56.04
C ASP A 163 7.63 -72.56 -56.15
N ILE A 164 7.53 -71.53 -55.30
CA ILE A 164 8.45 -70.38 -55.27
C ILE A 164 9.63 -70.60 -54.32
N HIS A 165 9.54 -71.54 -53.37
CA HIS A 165 10.51 -71.69 -52.27
C HIS A 165 11.98 -71.66 -52.73
N ASP A 166 12.33 -72.50 -53.70
CA ASP A 166 13.70 -72.67 -54.20
C ASP A 166 14.20 -71.44 -54.98
N LYS A 167 13.31 -70.54 -55.40
CA LYS A 167 13.62 -69.34 -56.19
C LYS A 167 13.70 -68.06 -55.35
N VAL A 168 13.28 -68.07 -54.09
CA VAL A 168 13.20 -66.86 -53.24
C VAL A 168 14.53 -66.12 -53.18
N ARG A 169 15.64 -66.83 -52.97
CA ARG A 169 16.97 -66.19 -52.88
C ARG A 169 17.35 -65.44 -54.15
N ILE A 170 17.24 -66.13 -55.30
CA ILE A 170 17.56 -65.57 -56.61
C ILE A 170 16.68 -64.34 -56.87
N THR A 171 15.39 -64.45 -56.55
CA THR A 171 14.39 -63.39 -56.70
C THR A 171 14.76 -62.16 -55.86
N MET A 172 15.14 -62.35 -54.60
CA MET A 172 15.56 -61.24 -53.73
C MET A 172 16.84 -60.57 -54.22
N ASP A 173 17.82 -61.35 -54.70
CA ASP A 173 19.05 -60.80 -55.29
C ASP A 173 18.75 -59.99 -56.57
N GLN A 174 17.79 -60.43 -57.39
CA GLN A 174 17.30 -59.68 -58.56
C GLN A 174 16.57 -58.39 -58.18
N LEU A 175 15.69 -58.41 -57.17
CA LEU A 175 14.99 -57.21 -56.67
C LEU A 175 15.98 -56.16 -56.13
N VAL A 176 17.05 -56.60 -55.47
CA VAL A 176 18.15 -55.72 -55.04
C VAL A 176 18.94 -55.19 -56.23
N GLY A 177 19.29 -56.05 -57.19
CA GLY A 177 19.98 -55.65 -58.42
C GLY A 177 19.23 -54.62 -59.25
N LYS A 178 17.90 -54.72 -59.31
CA LYS A 178 16.99 -53.75 -59.94
C LYS A 178 16.77 -52.47 -59.12
N ARG A 179 17.37 -52.36 -57.92
CA ARG A 179 17.19 -51.25 -56.96
C ARG A 179 15.74 -51.04 -56.50
N ILE A 180 14.94 -52.11 -56.51
CA ILE A 180 13.58 -52.12 -55.96
C ILE A 180 13.64 -52.20 -54.42
N LEU A 181 14.61 -52.97 -53.91
CA LEU A 181 14.90 -53.10 -52.47
C LEU A 181 16.38 -52.86 -52.21
N GLY A 182 16.70 -52.43 -50.99
CA GLY A 182 18.06 -52.47 -50.44
C GLY A 182 18.28 -53.72 -49.61
N SER A 183 19.54 -54.12 -49.47
CA SER A 183 19.97 -55.22 -48.59
C SER A 183 21.10 -54.79 -47.68
N MET A 184 21.15 -55.30 -46.46
CA MET A 184 22.29 -55.17 -45.56
C MET A 184 22.53 -56.46 -44.75
N PRO A 185 23.78 -56.74 -44.34
CA PRO A 185 24.08 -57.88 -43.49
C PRO A 185 23.43 -57.74 -42.11
N GLU A 186 22.85 -58.81 -41.60
CA GLU A 186 22.27 -58.90 -40.26
C GLU A 186 22.69 -60.21 -39.57
N GLY A 187 23.79 -60.16 -38.81
CA GLY A 187 24.40 -61.37 -38.26
C GLY A 187 24.84 -62.31 -39.38
N ASN A 188 24.24 -63.51 -39.43
CA ASN A 188 24.45 -64.50 -40.50
C ASN A 188 23.32 -64.48 -41.56
N ASP A 189 22.44 -63.48 -41.56
CA ASP A 189 21.29 -63.33 -42.47
C ASP A 189 21.38 -62.00 -43.25
N ILE A 190 20.45 -61.77 -44.17
CA ILE A 190 20.33 -60.52 -44.95
C ILE A 190 19.00 -59.85 -44.63
N LEU A 191 19.04 -58.60 -44.18
CA LEU A 191 17.86 -57.76 -43.96
C LEU A 191 17.59 -56.89 -45.18
N TYR A 192 16.33 -56.88 -45.63
CA TYR A 192 15.88 -56.08 -46.78
C TYR A 192 15.10 -54.84 -46.34
N VAL A 193 15.34 -53.71 -47.01
CA VAL A 193 14.75 -52.40 -46.66
C VAL A 193 14.28 -51.65 -47.90
N THR A 194 13.29 -50.77 -47.73
CA THR A 194 12.88 -49.82 -48.77
C THR A 194 13.96 -48.74 -48.95
N GLN A 195 14.30 -48.39 -50.18
CA GLN A 195 15.23 -47.29 -50.50
C GLN A 195 14.49 -46.03 -50.93
N SER A 196 15.08 -44.85 -50.68
CA SER A 196 14.62 -43.58 -51.23
C SER A 196 14.98 -43.47 -52.72
N HIS A 197 14.21 -42.69 -53.49
CA HIS A 197 14.51 -42.41 -54.90
C HIS A 197 15.88 -41.75 -55.12
N ILE A 198 16.47 -41.14 -54.08
CA ILE A 198 17.79 -40.52 -54.13
C ILE A 198 18.85 -41.53 -53.66
N PRO A 199 19.83 -41.89 -54.50
CA PRO A 199 20.90 -42.82 -54.13
C PRO A 199 21.77 -42.25 -53.00
N LEU A 200 22.15 -43.09 -52.02
CA LEU A 200 23.07 -42.71 -50.95
C LEU A 200 24.40 -42.14 -51.49
N ASP A 201 24.92 -42.73 -52.57
CA ASP A 201 26.17 -42.31 -53.22
C ASP A 201 26.13 -40.89 -53.81
N SER A 202 24.93 -40.30 -53.94
CA SER A 202 24.75 -38.93 -54.42
C SER A 202 24.72 -37.88 -53.30
N GLN A 203 24.81 -38.29 -52.03
CA GLN A 203 24.83 -37.35 -50.91
C GLN A 203 26.22 -36.72 -50.74
N PRO A 204 26.33 -35.38 -50.69
CA PRO A 204 27.60 -34.73 -50.39
C PRO A 204 28.04 -35.06 -48.95
N PRO A 205 29.35 -35.27 -48.71
CA PRO A 205 29.88 -35.45 -47.37
C PRO A 205 29.46 -34.31 -46.44
N VAL A 206 29.13 -34.65 -45.19
CA VAL A 206 28.82 -33.66 -44.18
C VAL A 206 30.08 -32.84 -43.86
N ASP A 207 29.99 -31.52 -44.01
CA ASP A 207 31.04 -30.61 -43.56
C ASP A 207 31.08 -30.56 -42.02
N PHE A 208 32.13 -31.14 -41.44
CA PHE A 208 32.33 -31.19 -39.99
C PHE A 208 33.82 -31.04 -39.64
N PRO A 209 34.28 -29.82 -39.30
CA PRO A 209 35.68 -29.55 -38.96
C PRO A 209 36.17 -30.38 -37.76
N PHE A 210 37.46 -30.72 -37.75
CA PHE A 210 38.08 -31.50 -36.67
C PHE A 210 38.01 -30.77 -35.32
N GLU A 211 38.12 -29.44 -35.32
CA GLU A 211 38.01 -28.61 -34.12
C GLU A 211 36.62 -28.73 -33.47
N LYS A 212 35.57 -28.95 -34.27
CA LYS A 212 34.23 -29.24 -33.75
C LYS A 212 34.17 -30.62 -33.11
N ILE A 213 34.90 -31.62 -33.62
CA ILE A 213 34.95 -32.95 -32.99
C ILE A 213 35.51 -32.84 -31.57
N ILE A 214 36.62 -32.11 -31.41
CA ILE A 214 37.25 -31.90 -30.09
C ILE A 214 36.27 -31.24 -29.10
N THR A 215 35.51 -30.26 -29.58
CA THR A 215 34.60 -29.45 -28.75
C THR A 215 33.29 -30.17 -28.46
N ASP A 216 32.60 -30.67 -29.49
CA ASP A 216 31.26 -31.26 -29.39
C ASP A 216 31.27 -32.62 -28.67
N TYR A 217 32.40 -33.34 -28.68
CA TYR A 217 32.58 -34.62 -27.98
C TYR A 217 33.36 -34.49 -26.67
N GLU A 218 33.67 -33.28 -26.21
CA GLU A 218 34.35 -33.02 -24.93
C GLU A 218 35.62 -33.87 -24.69
N VAL A 219 36.49 -34.01 -25.71
CA VAL A 219 37.65 -34.94 -25.69
C VAL A 219 38.54 -34.76 -24.45
N HIS A 220 38.69 -33.53 -23.94
CA HIS A 220 39.47 -33.23 -22.74
C HIS A 220 38.90 -33.77 -21.42
N ARG A 221 37.65 -34.21 -21.38
CA ARG A 221 36.96 -34.62 -20.15
C ARG A 221 37.66 -35.78 -19.45
N HIS A 222 38.33 -36.64 -20.19
CA HIS A 222 39.15 -37.72 -19.65
C HIS A 222 40.34 -37.19 -18.83
N PHE A 223 40.84 -35.99 -19.14
CA PHE A 223 41.91 -35.29 -18.44
C PHE A 223 41.39 -34.25 -17.42
N ALA A 224 40.12 -34.36 -17.02
CA ALA A 224 39.51 -33.40 -16.09
C ALA A 224 40.25 -33.35 -14.74
N LEU A 225 40.63 -32.13 -14.35
CA LEU A 225 41.26 -31.82 -13.07
C LEU A 225 40.24 -31.82 -11.93
N SER A 226 40.72 -32.08 -10.71
CA SER A 226 39.92 -32.12 -9.48
C SER A 226 40.48 -31.20 -8.40
N GLY A 227 39.67 -30.93 -7.36
CA GLY A 227 40.06 -30.06 -6.25
C GLY A 227 40.51 -28.67 -6.68
N TYR A 228 41.57 -28.17 -6.04
CA TYR A 228 42.13 -26.84 -6.32
C TYR A 228 42.61 -26.70 -7.77
N ALA A 229 43.10 -27.77 -8.41
CA ALA A 229 43.61 -27.72 -9.77
C ALA A 229 42.48 -27.37 -10.77
N LYS A 230 41.25 -27.78 -10.48
CA LYS A 230 40.09 -27.38 -11.29
C LYS A 230 39.82 -25.86 -11.23
N ALA A 231 39.98 -25.25 -10.06
CA ALA A 231 39.80 -23.80 -9.89
C ALA A 231 40.98 -22.99 -10.45
N ARG A 232 42.20 -23.56 -10.37
CA ARG A 232 43.45 -22.93 -10.83
C ARG A 232 43.59 -22.92 -12.34
N PHE A 233 43.28 -24.02 -13.02
CA PHE A 233 43.60 -24.19 -14.44
C PHE A 233 42.38 -23.93 -15.31
N THR A 234 42.52 -23.02 -16.27
CA THR A 234 41.51 -22.80 -17.31
C THR A 234 41.87 -23.65 -18.51
N ILE A 235 41.03 -24.64 -18.81
CA ILE A 235 41.28 -25.64 -19.83
C ILE A 235 40.80 -25.13 -21.19
N THR A 236 41.67 -25.21 -22.19
CA THR A 236 41.35 -24.93 -23.60
C THR A 236 41.82 -26.09 -24.46
N CYS A 237 40.99 -26.54 -25.40
CA CYS A 237 41.42 -27.52 -26.40
C CYS A 237 41.66 -26.81 -27.71
N ALA A 238 42.74 -27.10 -28.41
CA ALA A 238 43.10 -26.41 -29.64
C ALA A 238 43.85 -27.30 -30.63
N THR A 239 43.99 -26.78 -31.84
CA THR A 239 44.83 -27.30 -32.93
C THR A 239 45.76 -26.17 -33.40
N HIS A 240 46.70 -26.48 -34.29
CA HIS A 240 47.54 -25.47 -34.93
C HIS A 240 46.74 -24.39 -35.70
N VAL A 241 45.48 -24.67 -36.05
CA VAL A 241 44.62 -23.76 -36.80
C VAL A 241 44.00 -22.69 -35.90
N ASP A 242 43.56 -23.05 -34.69
CA ASP A 242 42.69 -22.20 -33.87
C ASP A 242 43.28 -21.74 -32.53
N ILE A 243 44.44 -22.26 -32.12
CA ILE A 243 45.09 -21.91 -30.84
C ILE A 243 45.25 -20.39 -30.66
N LYS A 244 45.70 -19.67 -31.68
CA LYS A 244 45.89 -18.21 -31.59
C LYS A 244 44.59 -17.49 -31.27
N LYS A 245 43.50 -17.87 -31.93
CA LYS A 245 42.17 -17.29 -31.71
C LYS A 245 41.67 -17.60 -30.30
N LYS A 246 41.89 -18.83 -29.82
CA LYS A 246 41.47 -19.26 -28.48
C LYS A 246 42.28 -18.62 -27.34
N LEU A 247 43.48 -18.11 -27.63
CA LEU A 247 44.35 -17.44 -26.65
C LEU A 247 44.21 -15.90 -26.63
N GLN A 248 43.37 -15.28 -27.48
CA GLN A 248 43.31 -13.82 -27.64
C GLN A 248 42.71 -13.03 -26.45
N ASP A 249 42.08 -13.68 -25.46
CA ASP A 249 41.16 -13.00 -24.51
C ASP A 249 41.48 -13.10 -23.00
N PHE A 250 42.71 -13.45 -22.57
CA PHE A 250 42.92 -13.77 -21.15
C PHE A 250 44.17 -13.12 -20.50
N LYS A 251 43.95 -12.16 -19.59
CA LYS A 251 44.87 -11.87 -18.49
C LYS A 251 44.36 -12.54 -17.23
N LEU A 252 45.04 -13.59 -16.79
CA LEU A 252 44.69 -14.33 -15.58
C LEU A 252 45.70 -13.99 -14.48
N LEU A 253 45.25 -13.34 -13.40
CA LEU A 253 46.14 -13.04 -12.26
C LEU A 253 46.44 -14.28 -11.40
N ASN A 254 45.41 -15.11 -11.17
CA ASN A 254 45.43 -16.26 -10.26
C ASN A 254 44.99 -17.56 -10.94
N LYS A 255 45.01 -17.62 -12.27
CA LYS A 255 44.70 -18.85 -13.02
C LYS A 255 45.81 -19.12 -14.03
N ILE A 256 46.03 -20.39 -14.32
CA ILE A 256 47.02 -20.85 -15.28
C ILE A 256 46.27 -21.37 -16.51
N HIS A 257 46.68 -20.97 -17.71
CA HIS A 257 46.12 -21.55 -18.93
C HIS A 257 46.68 -22.95 -19.17
N LEU A 258 45.81 -23.93 -19.33
CA LEU A 258 46.16 -25.28 -19.72
C LEU A 258 45.57 -25.58 -21.10
N VAL A 259 46.43 -25.68 -22.11
CA VAL A 259 46.01 -25.94 -23.49
C VAL A 259 46.29 -27.40 -23.84
N PHE A 260 45.26 -28.15 -24.24
CA PHE A 260 45.42 -29.47 -24.85
C PHE A 260 45.48 -29.34 -26.37
N MET A 261 46.58 -29.77 -26.96
CA MET A 261 46.77 -29.77 -28.42
C MET A 261 46.46 -31.14 -28.99
N PHE A 262 45.55 -31.19 -29.96
CA PHE A 262 45.17 -32.42 -30.68
C PHE A 262 45.50 -32.30 -32.17
N ALA A 263 45.64 -33.43 -32.84
CA ALA A 263 45.95 -33.49 -34.26
C ALA A 263 45.02 -34.46 -35.00
N LYS A 264 44.59 -34.08 -36.21
CA LYS A 264 43.82 -34.95 -37.10
C LYS A 264 44.73 -35.94 -37.82
N SER A 265 45.89 -35.48 -38.31
CA SER A 265 46.90 -36.28 -39.01
C SER A 265 48.29 -36.12 -38.39
N GLU A 266 49.25 -36.92 -38.86
CA GLU A 266 50.67 -36.79 -38.47
C GLU A 266 51.27 -35.44 -38.92
N GLU A 267 50.84 -34.91 -40.08
CA GLU A 267 51.26 -33.58 -40.55
C GLU A 267 50.79 -32.47 -39.59
N ASP A 268 49.57 -32.59 -39.06
CA ASP A 268 49.04 -31.64 -38.09
C ASP A 268 49.79 -31.71 -36.74
N SER A 269 50.34 -32.87 -36.37
CA SER A 269 51.19 -33.02 -35.19
C SER A 269 52.50 -32.23 -35.33
N LEU A 270 53.13 -32.26 -36.50
CA LEU A 270 54.33 -31.45 -36.77
C LEU A 270 54.02 -29.94 -36.70
N LYS A 271 52.89 -29.51 -37.27
CA LYS A 271 52.45 -28.10 -37.19
C LYS A 271 52.11 -27.67 -35.77
N ASN A 272 51.58 -28.59 -34.95
CA ASN A 272 51.34 -28.34 -33.53
C ASN A 272 52.66 -28.06 -32.80
N HIS A 273 53.74 -28.78 -33.11
CA HIS A 273 55.02 -28.54 -32.46
C HIS A 273 55.53 -27.09 -32.68
N ASP A 274 55.52 -26.62 -33.93
CA ASP A 274 55.99 -25.28 -34.28
C ASP A 274 55.13 -24.18 -33.64
N ILE A 275 53.80 -24.36 -33.63
CA ILE A 275 52.89 -23.38 -33.04
C ILE A 275 53.02 -23.32 -31.51
N ILE A 276 53.29 -24.46 -30.85
CA ILE A 276 53.48 -24.53 -29.40
C ILE A 276 54.68 -23.68 -28.98
N ILE A 277 55.82 -23.86 -29.64
CA ILE A 277 57.04 -23.09 -29.36
C ILE A 277 56.77 -21.59 -29.53
N LYS A 278 56.07 -21.23 -30.61
CA LYS A 278 55.70 -19.84 -30.88
C LYS A 278 54.80 -19.25 -29.79
N GLN A 279 53.77 -19.97 -29.35
CA GLN A 279 52.85 -19.47 -28.31
C GLN A 279 53.50 -19.37 -26.92
N LEU A 280 54.44 -20.26 -26.58
CA LEU A 280 55.20 -20.15 -25.32
C LEU A 280 56.03 -18.86 -25.24
N GLN A 281 56.48 -18.33 -26.39
CA GLN A 281 57.22 -17.08 -26.49
C GLN A 281 56.30 -15.86 -26.53
N GLU A 282 55.23 -15.90 -27.33
CA GLU A 282 54.32 -14.76 -27.58
C GLU A 282 53.35 -14.50 -26.42
N TYR A 283 52.96 -15.52 -25.64
CA TYR A 283 51.93 -15.37 -24.62
C TYR A 283 52.47 -14.72 -23.33
N GLU A 284 51.82 -13.63 -22.88
CA GLU A 284 52.26 -12.83 -21.73
C GLU A 284 52.13 -13.57 -20.39
N SER A 285 51.02 -14.29 -20.18
CA SER A 285 50.67 -14.92 -18.89
C SER A 285 51.24 -16.34 -18.73
N ASP A 286 51.09 -16.94 -17.54
CA ASP A 286 51.48 -18.34 -17.32
C ASP A 286 50.61 -19.29 -18.14
N ILE A 287 51.28 -20.12 -18.95
CA ILE A 287 50.65 -21.09 -19.83
C ILE A 287 51.38 -22.44 -19.72
N VAL A 288 50.59 -23.50 -19.74
CA VAL A 288 51.00 -24.89 -19.80
C VAL A 288 50.36 -25.47 -21.05
N ILE A 289 51.15 -26.02 -21.96
CA ILE A 289 50.64 -26.67 -23.17
C ILE A 289 50.92 -28.17 -23.07
N SER A 290 49.86 -28.96 -23.14
CA SER A 290 49.86 -30.41 -23.14
C SER A 290 49.65 -30.89 -24.57
N ASP A 291 50.72 -31.34 -25.21
CA ASP A 291 50.67 -31.88 -26.55
C ASP A 291 50.25 -33.36 -26.53
N MET A 292 49.06 -33.61 -27.08
CA MET A 292 48.44 -34.92 -27.21
C MET A 292 48.54 -35.43 -28.66
N SER A 293 49.23 -34.71 -29.54
CA SER A 293 49.26 -34.97 -30.98
C SER A 293 50.02 -36.24 -31.39
N SER A 294 50.79 -36.84 -30.46
CA SER A 294 51.43 -38.14 -30.61
C SER A 294 50.45 -39.25 -31.00
N GLN A 295 49.17 -39.11 -30.62
CA GLN A 295 48.09 -40.02 -31.01
C GLN A 295 47.01 -39.26 -31.79
N SER A 296 47.28 -39.00 -33.06
CA SER A 296 46.30 -38.37 -33.96
C SER A 296 45.06 -39.24 -34.19
N LEU A 297 43.95 -38.63 -34.60
CA LEU A 297 42.73 -39.36 -34.97
C LEU A 297 42.96 -40.25 -36.20
N GLY A 298 43.77 -39.77 -37.15
CA GLY A 298 44.06 -40.39 -38.44
C GLY A 298 43.04 -40.00 -39.51
N GLU A 299 43.52 -39.80 -40.74
CA GLU A 299 42.66 -39.40 -41.87
C GLU A 299 41.57 -40.42 -42.16
N GLN A 300 41.90 -41.73 -42.07
CA GLN A 300 40.93 -42.79 -42.30
C GLN A 300 39.80 -42.78 -41.26
N SER A 301 40.12 -42.66 -39.98
CA SER A 301 39.12 -42.58 -38.91
C SER A 301 38.26 -41.32 -39.04
N PHE A 302 38.88 -40.18 -39.38
CA PHE A 302 38.14 -38.94 -39.65
C PHE A 302 37.19 -39.11 -40.84
N ASN A 303 37.65 -39.69 -41.94
CA ASN A 303 36.81 -39.94 -43.12
C ASN A 303 35.66 -40.93 -42.80
N ASN A 304 35.92 -41.97 -42.00
CA ASN A 304 34.89 -42.90 -41.53
C ASN A 304 33.84 -42.18 -40.67
N PHE A 305 34.26 -41.27 -39.80
CA PHE A 305 33.36 -40.44 -39.00
C PHE A 305 32.46 -39.58 -39.91
N ILE A 306 33.03 -38.91 -40.92
CA ILE A 306 32.28 -38.11 -41.89
C ILE A 306 31.31 -38.97 -42.69
N ASP A 307 31.72 -40.17 -43.13
CA ASP A 307 30.85 -41.12 -43.85
C ASP A 307 29.66 -41.54 -42.97
N PHE A 308 29.90 -41.94 -41.71
CA PHE A 308 28.82 -42.27 -40.78
C PHE A 308 27.88 -41.09 -40.49
N LYS A 309 28.40 -39.87 -40.31
CA LYS A 309 27.56 -38.66 -40.18
C LYS A 309 26.74 -38.37 -41.44
N THR A 310 27.31 -38.61 -42.62
CA THR A 310 26.63 -38.44 -43.91
C THR A 310 25.51 -39.45 -44.07
N ARG A 311 25.75 -40.72 -43.72
CA ARG A 311 24.73 -41.78 -43.69
C ARG A 311 23.63 -41.49 -42.67
N ALA A 312 23.97 -41.05 -41.46
CA ALA A 312 22.98 -40.66 -40.46
C ALA A 312 22.07 -39.54 -40.98
N LYS A 313 22.64 -38.52 -41.64
CA LYS A 313 21.87 -37.43 -42.27
C LYS A 313 20.97 -37.95 -43.39
N TYR A 314 21.43 -38.88 -44.23
CA TYR A 314 20.60 -39.52 -45.26
C TYR A 314 19.42 -40.27 -44.65
N PHE A 315 19.67 -41.15 -43.68
CA PHE A 315 18.64 -41.97 -43.06
C PHE A 315 17.70 -41.18 -42.15
N SER A 316 18.05 -39.98 -41.71
CA SER A 316 17.16 -39.11 -40.91
C SER A 316 15.78 -38.89 -41.56
N LYS A 317 15.69 -38.96 -42.89
CA LYS A 317 14.46 -38.78 -43.67
C LYS A 317 13.78 -40.10 -44.08
N ILE A 318 14.39 -41.25 -43.82
CA ILE A 318 13.99 -42.56 -44.36
C ILE A 318 13.68 -43.53 -43.21
N ASP A 319 14.63 -43.69 -42.30
CA ASP A 319 14.54 -44.63 -41.18
C ASP A 319 15.28 -44.10 -39.94
N LEU A 320 14.51 -43.87 -38.88
CA LEU A 320 15.01 -43.31 -37.61
C LEU A 320 15.94 -44.26 -36.87
N ASN A 321 15.80 -45.58 -37.02
CA ASN A 321 16.65 -46.55 -36.35
C ASN A 321 18.04 -46.60 -37.02
N GLN A 322 18.08 -46.52 -38.35
CA GLN A 322 19.32 -46.40 -39.11
C GLN A 322 20.06 -45.09 -38.81
N MET A 323 19.33 -43.98 -38.73
CA MET A 323 19.91 -42.71 -38.31
C MET A 323 20.61 -42.84 -36.95
N LYS A 324 19.92 -43.39 -35.95
CA LYS A 324 20.51 -43.65 -34.62
C LYS A 324 21.70 -44.61 -34.66
N TYR A 325 21.63 -45.67 -35.48
CA TYR A 325 22.74 -46.61 -35.64
C TYR A 325 23.99 -45.90 -36.16
N TYR A 326 23.90 -45.13 -37.24
CA TYR A 326 25.03 -44.42 -37.81
C TYR A 326 25.53 -43.28 -36.92
N GLU A 327 24.65 -42.62 -36.15
CA GLU A 327 25.10 -41.67 -35.11
C GLU A 327 25.93 -42.35 -34.02
N ASN A 328 25.51 -43.55 -33.57
CA ASN A 328 26.26 -44.32 -32.60
C ASN A 328 27.60 -44.83 -33.18
N GLN A 329 27.64 -45.23 -34.45
CA GLN A 329 28.90 -45.60 -35.13
C GLN A 329 29.86 -44.40 -35.21
N ALA A 330 29.36 -43.23 -35.61
CA ALA A 330 30.17 -42.00 -35.62
C ALA A 330 30.73 -41.68 -34.23
N ARG A 331 29.91 -41.80 -33.16
CA ARG A 331 30.39 -41.63 -31.79
C ARG A 331 31.43 -42.69 -31.42
N GLY A 332 31.22 -43.95 -31.80
CA GLY A 332 32.15 -45.06 -31.54
C GLY A 332 33.56 -44.80 -32.08
N VAL A 333 33.69 -44.18 -33.25
CA VAL A 333 35.00 -43.78 -33.81
C VAL A 333 35.73 -42.80 -32.87
N ILE A 334 35.01 -41.83 -32.32
CA ILE A 334 35.59 -40.83 -31.42
C ILE A 334 35.92 -41.45 -30.05
N ASP A 335 35.03 -42.29 -29.52
CA ASP A 335 35.25 -42.98 -28.24
C ASP A 335 36.48 -43.90 -28.30
N GLU A 336 36.69 -44.61 -29.41
CA GLU A 336 37.89 -45.42 -29.62
C GLU A 336 39.17 -44.56 -29.65
N TRP A 337 39.12 -43.40 -30.29
CA TRP A 337 40.24 -42.47 -30.28
C TRP A 337 40.52 -41.91 -28.88
N ILE A 338 39.49 -41.53 -28.12
CA ILE A 338 39.62 -41.07 -26.74
C ILE A 338 40.27 -42.14 -25.85
N GLN A 339 39.89 -43.42 -26.00
CA GLN A 339 40.51 -44.52 -25.26
C GLN A 339 42.01 -44.66 -25.57
N LYS A 340 42.43 -44.41 -26.82
CA LYS A 340 43.85 -44.39 -27.20
C LYS A 340 44.59 -43.20 -26.58
N LEU A 341 43.92 -42.04 -26.44
CA LEU A 341 44.49 -40.87 -25.77
C LEU A 341 44.78 -41.13 -24.29
N ASP A 342 44.00 -41.96 -23.59
CA ASP A 342 44.20 -42.25 -22.16
C ASP A 342 45.55 -42.93 -21.85
N ILE A 343 46.09 -43.68 -22.81
CA ILE A 343 47.38 -44.38 -22.72
C ILE A 343 48.50 -43.69 -23.51
N THR A 344 48.25 -42.50 -24.05
CA THR A 344 49.22 -41.81 -24.91
C THR A 344 50.39 -41.22 -24.12
N THR A 345 51.46 -40.95 -24.87
CA THR A 345 52.56 -40.11 -24.41
C THR A 345 52.17 -38.65 -24.53
N ILE A 346 52.18 -37.94 -23.40
CA ILE A 346 51.85 -36.52 -23.29
C ILE A 346 53.15 -35.72 -23.19
N TYR A 347 53.34 -34.74 -24.06
CA TYR A 347 54.46 -33.80 -23.94
C TYR A 347 53.98 -32.51 -23.29
N LEU A 348 54.48 -32.21 -22.09
CA LEU A 348 54.13 -31.02 -21.35
C LEU A 348 55.17 -29.93 -21.58
N TYR A 349 54.70 -28.75 -22.01
CA TYR A 349 55.51 -27.57 -22.23
C TYR A 349 55.10 -26.47 -21.25
N THR A 350 56.10 -25.90 -20.58
CA THR A 350 55.97 -24.76 -19.68
C THR A 350 56.96 -23.68 -20.11
N LYS A 351 56.63 -22.42 -19.83
CA LYS A 351 57.49 -21.30 -20.21
C LYS A 351 58.85 -21.43 -19.52
N ASN A 352 59.94 -21.29 -20.28
CA ASN A 352 61.32 -21.34 -19.80
C ASN A 352 61.77 -22.67 -19.16
N GLU A 353 61.06 -23.78 -19.37
CA GLU A 353 61.53 -25.12 -19.00
C GLU A 353 61.60 -26.03 -20.23
N SER A 354 62.43 -27.08 -20.17
CA SER A 354 62.47 -28.12 -21.20
C SER A 354 61.16 -28.93 -21.18
N SER A 355 60.71 -29.38 -22.36
CA SER A 355 59.52 -30.23 -22.47
C SER A 355 59.71 -31.55 -21.73
N ILE A 356 58.67 -31.99 -21.02
CA ILE A 356 58.70 -33.24 -20.26
C ILE A 356 57.75 -34.24 -20.90
N GLN A 357 58.23 -35.46 -21.08
CA GLN A 357 57.45 -36.58 -21.56
C GLN A 357 56.78 -37.30 -20.37
N LEU A 358 55.46 -37.49 -20.44
CA LEU A 358 54.65 -38.15 -19.43
C LEU A 358 53.88 -39.31 -20.05
N GLN A 359 53.69 -40.40 -19.30
CA GLN A 359 52.78 -41.47 -19.69
C GLN A 359 51.55 -41.50 -18.80
N GLY A 360 50.38 -41.41 -19.42
CA GLY A 360 49.08 -41.53 -18.76
C GLY A 360 48.67 -40.35 -17.86
N ASN A 361 47.38 -40.35 -17.51
CA ASN A 361 46.70 -39.27 -16.79
C ASN A 361 47.21 -39.08 -15.33
N ALA A 362 47.66 -40.14 -14.66
CA ALA A 362 48.14 -40.04 -13.28
C ALA A 362 49.39 -39.16 -13.15
N ASN A 363 50.39 -39.41 -14.01
CA ASN A 363 51.64 -38.63 -14.04
C ASN A 363 51.39 -37.19 -14.49
N PHE A 364 50.45 -36.99 -15.42
CA PHE A 364 49.99 -35.67 -15.83
C PHE A 364 49.46 -34.86 -14.62
N ARG A 365 48.55 -35.45 -13.82
CA ARG A 365 47.97 -34.76 -12.65
C ARG A 365 49.03 -34.39 -11.61
N VAL A 366 50.00 -35.27 -11.35
CA VAL A 366 51.12 -34.97 -10.42
C VAL A 366 51.91 -33.78 -10.94
N ARG A 367 52.29 -33.80 -12.22
CA ARG A 367 53.10 -32.72 -12.81
C ARG A 367 52.37 -31.38 -12.83
N ILE A 368 51.07 -31.37 -13.11
CA ILE A 368 50.24 -30.16 -13.05
C ILE A 368 50.24 -29.54 -11.65
N LYS A 369 50.20 -30.36 -10.59
CA LYS A 369 50.31 -29.88 -9.21
C LYS A 369 51.69 -29.31 -8.90
N GLU A 370 52.77 -29.91 -9.40
CA GLU A 370 54.13 -29.38 -9.24
C GLU A 370 54.32 -28.02 -9.93
N VAL A 371 53.78 -27.86 -11.13
CA VAL A 371 53.82 -26.57 -11.85
C VAL A 371 53.10 -25.50 -11.04
N ASN A 372 51.93 -25.81 -10.49
CA ASN A 372 51.23 -24.90 -9.60
C ASN A 372 52.07 -24.53 -8.35
N ALA A 373 52.68 -25.51 -7.69
CA ALA A 373 53.49 -25.29 -6.49
C ALA A 373 54.73 -24.41 -6.75
N LYS A 374 55.30 -24.43 -7.97
CA LYS A 374 56.38 -23.52 -8.36
C LYS A 374 55.90 -22.08 -8.55
N LEU A 375 54.71 -21.89 -9.12
CA LEU A 375 54.17 -20.57 -9.42
C LEU A 375 53.55 -19.90 -8.19
N TYR A 376 52.87 -20.67 -7.35
CA TYR A 376 52.17 -20.22 -6.15
C TYR A 376 52.63 -21.01 -4.92
N PRO A 377 53.89 -20.85 -4.50
CA PRO A 377 54.47 -21.62 -3.38
C PRO A 377 53.82 -21.30 -2.03
N GLU A 378 53.16 -20.15 -1.90
CA GLU A 378 52.48 -19.70 -0.69
C GLU A 378 50.95 -19.73 -0.88
N GLY A 379 50.46 -20.70 -1.65
CA GLY A 379 49.05 -20.86 -1.98
C GLY A 379 48.12 -21.18 -0.80
N LEU A 380 46.83 -21.29 -1.10
CA LEU A 380 45.87 -21.87 -0.15
C LEU A 380 45.97 -23.41 -0.17
N GLU A 381 46.23 -23.97 -1.34
CA GLU A 381 46.40 -25.40 -1.63
C GLU A 381 47.57 -26.06 -0.89
N THR A 382 48.52 -25.27 -0.42
CA THR A 382 49.65 -25.71 0.41
C THR A 382 49.29 -25.77 1.90
N LEU A 383 48.14 -25.22 2.33
CA LEU A 383 47.57 -25.43 3.67
C LEU A 383 46.72 -26.69 3.73
N THR A 384 45.95 -26.95 2.67
CA THR A 384 44.95 -28.02 2.63
C THR A 384 44.57 -28.35 1.19
N ASP A 385 44.31 -29.63 0.92
CA ASP A 385 43.85 -30.18 -0.34
C ASP A 385 42.35 -30.48 -0.37
N MET A 386 41.58 -30.02 0.62
CA MET A 386 40.15 -30.31 0.72
C MET A 386 39.34 -29.61 -0.39
N ASP A 387 38.84 -30.38 -1.36
CA ASP A 387 38.11 -29.92 -2.54
C ASP A 387 37.00 -28.89 -2.26
N LYS A 388 36.21 -29.08 -1.19
CA LYS A 388 35.10 -28.17 -0.84
C LYS A 388 35.55 -26.73 -0.52
N LEU A 389 36.81 -26.52 -0.14
CA LEU A 389 37.36 -25.19 0.10
C LEU A 389 37.66 -24.45 -1.21
N PHE A 390 37.85 -25.18 -2.30
CA PHE A 390 38.18 -24.64 -3.61
C PHE A 390 36.95 -24.44 -4.51
N ASP A 391 35.74 -24.65 -3.99
CA ASP A 391 34.50 -24.41 -4.73
C ASP A 391 34.32 -22.91 -5.02
N GLU A 392 34.02 -22.58 -6.27
CA GLU A 392 33.65 -21.23 -6.73
C GLU A 392 32.20 -20.87 -6.38
N ARG A 393 31.49 -21.73 -5.62
CA ARG A 393 30.14 -21.50 -5.09
C ARG A 393 30.13 -21.64 -3.56
N GLY A 394 29.24 -20.90 -2.89
CA GLY A 394 28.99 -21.07 -1.44
C GLY A 394 29.58 -20.00 -0.51
N PHE A 395 30.28 -18.98 -1.03
CA PHE A 395 30.66 -17.82 -0.22
C PHE A 395 29.44 -17.02 0.21
N SER A 396 29.22 -17.00 1.51
CA SER A 396 28.30 -16.10 2.20
C SER A 396 29.09 -15.31 3.24
N TYR A 397 28.53 -14.21 3.73
CA TYR A 397 29.13 -13.40 4.80
C TYR A 397 29.49 -14.23 6.05
N LYS A 398 28.82 -15.36 6.27
CA LYS A 398 29.14 -16.32 7.35
C LYS A 398 30.55 -16.90 7.24
N VAL A 399 31.10 -17.06 6.04
CA VAL A 399 32.40 -17.71 5.84
C VAL A 399 33.56 -16.83 6.34
N PRO A 400 33.68 -15.54 5.95
CA PRO A 400 34.65 -14.65 6.58
C PRO A 400 34.43 -14.46 8.08
N LEU A 401 33.17 -14.40 8.55
CA LEU A 401 32.86 -14.32 10.00
C LEU A 401 33.42 -15.52 10.78
N MET A 402 33.37 -16.73 10.21
CA MET A 402 34.03 -17.90 10.79
C MET A 402 35.55 -17.73 10.79
N GLY A 403 36.14 -17.22 9.69
CA GLY A 403 37.57 -16.90 9.59
C GLY A 403 38.04 -15.87 10.63
N MET A 404 37.18 -14.91 10.98
CA MET A 404 37.40 -13.93 12.05
C MET A 404 37.17 -14.49 13.47
N GLY A 405 36.63 -15.70 13.59
CA GLY A 405 36.27 -16.29 14.89
C GLY A 405 35.07 -15.62 15.58
N LYS A 406 34.17 -14.96 14.83
CA LYS A 406 33.01 -14.22 15.36
C LYS A 406 31.68 -14.95 15.23
N LEU A 407 31.65 -16.07 14.50
CA LEU A 407 30.45 -16.89 14.39
C LEU A 407 30.45 -17.98 15.48
N ILE A 408 29.47 -17.91 16.39
CA ILE A 408 29.37 -18.81 17.55
C ILE A 408 28.70 -20.15 17.16
N ASN A 409 27.65 -20.12 16.34
CA ASN A 409 26.91 -21.32 15.90
C ASN A 409 27.23 -21.67 14.44
N ILE A 410 28.08 -22.69 14.24
CA ILE A 410 28.43 -23.21 12.93
C ILE A 410 27.39 -24.26 12.51
N ALA A 411 26.67 -24.00 11.43
CA ALA A 411 25.73 -24.96 10.87
C ALA A 411 26.48 -26.15 10.23
N ALA A 412 25.86 -27.34 10.26
CA ALA A 412 26.50 -28.60 9.83
C ALA A 412 27.04 -28.56 8.39
N ASN A 413 26.40 -27.79 7.51
CA ASN A 413 26.82 -27.62 6.11
C ASN A 413 28.17 -26.89 5.97
N PHE A 414 28.64 -26.17 6.99
CA PHE A 414 29.91 -25.45 6.99
C PHE A 414 31.03 -26.15 7.79
N ASN A 415 30.78 -27.33 8.36
CA ASN A 415 31.76 -28.04 9.19
C ASN A 415 33.11 -28.29 8.49
N TYR A 416 33.12 -28.41 7.17
CA TYR A 416 34.35 -28.58 6.39
C TYR A 416 35.35 -27.42 6.55
N LEU A 417 34.89 -26.20 6.89
CA LEU A 417 35.76 -25.04 7.18
C LEU A 417 36.57 -25.19 8.47
N THR A 418 36.21 -26.14 9.34
CA THR A 418 37.05 -26.46 10.51
C THR A 418 38.40 -27.04 10.11
N ALA A 419 38.52 -27.66 8.93
CA ALA A 419 39.80 -28.22 8.46
C ALA A 419 40.87 -27.12 8.29
N ILE A 420 40.53 -26.02 7.62
CA ILE A 420 41.45 -24.89 7.46
C ILE A 420 41.72 -24.19 8.80
N ARG A 421 40.69 -24.04 9.65
CA ARG A 421 40.86 -23.48 11.00
C ARG A 421 41.86 -24.29 11.83
N ASN A 422 41.74 -25.60 11.83
CA ASN A 422 42.61 -26.50 12.59
C ASN A 422 44.06 -26.40 12.09
N LYS A 423 44.30 -26.31 10.78
CA LYS A 423 45.64 -26.09 10.23
C LYS A 423 46.28 -24.78 10.71
N ILE A 424 45.49 -23.70 10.79
CA ILE A 424 45.95 -22.40 11.31
C ILE A 424 46.20 -22.48 12.84
N MET A 425 45.40 -23.26 13.58
CA MET A 425 45.59 -23.51 15.02
C MET A 425 46.83 -24.37 15.31
N GLU A 426 47.05 -25.44 14.55
CA GLU A 426 48.24 -26.32 14.64
C GLU A 426 49.54 -25.52 14.45
N ALA A 427 49.51 -24.50 13.60
CA ALA A 427 50.63 -23.57 13.38
C ALA A 427 50.76 -22.46 14.45
N ASN A 428 49.94 -22.48 15.51
CA ASN A 428 49.86 -21.48 16.58
C ASN A 428 49.52 -20.05 16.12
N LEU A 429 48.85 -19.89 14.97
CA LEU A 429 48.55 -18.57 14.42
C LEU A 429 47.20 -18.02 14.86
N TRP A 430 46.23 -18.89 15.16
CA TRP A 430 44.84 -18.48 15.37
C TRP A 430 44.63 -17.55 16.56
N HIS A 431 45.27 -17.87 17.70
CA HIS A 431 45.10 -17.19 18.98
C HIS A 431 46.15 -16.10 19.27
N SER A 432 47.25 -16.08 18.51
CA SER A 432 48.30 -15.07 18.67
C SER A 432 47.90 -13.79 17.92
N HIS A 433 48.09 -12.63 18.54
CA HIS A 433 47.83 -11.33 17.90
C HIS A 433 48.96 -10.90 16.96
N ASN A 434 50.21 -11.27 17.27
CA ASN A 434 51.40 -10.93 16.49
C ASN A 434 51.97 -12.15 15.75
N TYR A 435 51.10 -13.08 15.33
CA TYR A 435 51.51 -14.35 14.71
C TYR A 435 52.42 -14.18 13.50
N ALA A 436 52.21 -13.12 12.72
CA ALA A 436 53.01 -12.80 11.55
C ALA A 436 54.48 -12.51 11.91
N GLN A 437 54.71 -11.89 13.07
CA GLN A 437 56.06 -11.61 13.59
C GLN A 437 56.67 -12.84 14.27
N SER A 438 55.84 -13.63 14.98
CA SER A 438 56.31 -14.81 15.71
C SER A 438 56.63 -16.00 14.81
N ASN A 439 55.96 -16.13 13.66
CA ASN A 439 56.20 -17.19 12.69
C ASN A 439 56.16 -16.65 11.25
N PRO A 440 57.14 -15.81 10.84
CA PRO A 440 57.12 -15.10 9.57
C PRO A 440 57.33 -16.02 8.35
N ALA A 441 57.93 -17.20 8.54
CA ALA A 441 58.19 -18.15 7.47
C ALA A 441 56.92 -18.89 6.99
N HIS A 442 55.86 -18.93 7.80
CA HIS A 442 54.62 -19.61 7.45
C HIS A 442 53.83 -18.83 6.38
N GLN A 443 53.24 -19.54 5.41
CA GLN A 443 52.51 -18.95 4.27
C GLN A 443 51.43 -17.93 4.65
N VAL A 444 50.61 -18.23 5.66
CA VAL A 444 49.56 -17.29 6.16
C VAL A 444 50.19 -16.03 6.77
N SER A 445 51.35 -16.16 7.42
CA SER A 445 52.08 -15.01 7.97
C SER A 445 52.65 -14.13 6.87
N LYS A 446 53.19 -14.72 5.79
CA LYS A 446 53.65 -13.97 4.61
C LYS A 446 52.52 -13.20 3.94
N MET A 447 51.33 -13.82 3.82
CA MET A 447 50.13 -13.12 3.34
C MET A 447 49.77 -11.93 4.24
N LYS A 448 49.80 -12.12 5.57
CA LYS A 448 49.52 -11.07 6.55
C LYS A 448 50.50 -9.91 6.42
N ILE A 449 51.81 -10.18 6.33
CA ILE A 449 52.85 -9.17 6.17
C ILE A 449 52.61 -8.34 4.89
N ALA A 450 52.36 -9.00 3.75
CA ALA A 450 52.09 -8.31 2.50
C ALA A 450 50.82 -7.43 2.57
N ILE A 451 49.76 -7.90 3.25
CA ILE A 451 48.55 -7.11 3.49
C ILE A 451 48.85 -5.89 4.39
N GLU A 452 49.60 -6.08 5.48
CA GLU A 452 49.94 -4.99 6.40
C GLU A 452 50.79 -3.92 5.73
N GLU A 453 51.81 -4.29 4.95
CA GLU A 453 52.62 -3.36 4.16
C GLU A 453 51.76 -2.55 3.18
N LEU A 454 50.84 -3.22 2.48
CA LEU A 454 49.95 -2.56 1.53
C LEU A 454 48.98 -1.58 2.21
N ILE A 455 48.37 -2.00 3.31
CA ILE A 455 47.42 -1.17 4.06
C ILE A 455 48.13 0.02 4.70
N ASN A 456 49.29 -0.18 5.32
CA ASN A 456 50.09 0.89 5.91
C ASN A 456 50.52 1.90 4.85
N GLY A 457 51.01 1.45 3.69
CA GLY A 457 51.37 2.34 2.58
C GLY A 457 50.18 3.13 2.02
N GLY A 458 48.99 2.52 1.93
CA GLY A 458 47.75 3.21 1.54
C GLY A 458 47.33 4.28 2.56
N PHE A 459 47.45 3.94 3.84
CA PHE A 459 47.15 4.83 4.94
C PHE A 459 48.10 6.02 5.06
N GLU A 460 49.39 5.83 4.80
CA GLU A 460 50.37 6.94 4.76
C GLU A 460 50.11 7.90 3.59
N LYS A 461 49.72 7.38 2.42
CA LYS A 461 49.48 8.20 1.22
C LYS A 461 48.14 8.91 1.21
N SER A 462 47.08 8.25 1.68
CA SER A 462 45.70 8.72 1.47
C SER A 462 44.74 8.42 2.63
N ASN A 463 45.24 7.93 3.77
CA ASN A 463 44.42 7.43 4.89
C ASN A 463 43.36 6.38 4.49
N SER A 464 43.50 5.78 3.30
CA SER A 464 42.58 4.77 2.77
C SER A 464 43.30 3.75 1.90
N ILE A 465 42.69 2.58 1.74
CA ILE A 465 43.15 1.50 0.85
C ILE A 465 41.95 0.79 0.24
N MET A 466 42.03 0.48 -1.06
CA MET A 466 40.95 -0.23 -1.76
C MET A 466 40.99 -1.71 -1.41
N ILE A 467 39.81 -2.31 -1.15
CA ILE A 467 39.73 -3.77 -0.96
C ILE A 467 40.16 -4.53 -2.23
N THR A 468 39.99 -3.92 -3.41
CA THR A 468 40.45 -4.46 -4.70
C THR A 468 41.96 -4.61 -4.77
N ASP A 469 42.72 -3.68 -4.18
CA ASP A 469 44.19 -3.71 -4.24
C ASP A 469 44.72 -4.80 -3.31
N ILE A 470 44.09 -4.97 -2.15
CA ILE A 470 44.36 -6.07 -1.21
C ILE A 470 44.10 -7.41 -1.92
N TRP A 471 42.93 -7.55 -2.57
CA TRP A 471 42.58 -8.79 -3.25
C TRP A 471 43.51 -9.09 -4.44
N ARG A 472 43.84 -8.11 -5.27
CA ARG A 472 44.79 -8.27 -6.39
C ARG A 472 46.18 -8.70 -5.90
N THR A 473 46.64 -8.15 -4.79
CA THR A 473 47.92 -8.55 -4.17
C THR A 473 47.88 -10.02 -3.73
N MET A 474 46.76 -10.45 -3.15
CA MET A 474 46.58 -11.86 -2.77
C MET A 474 46.37 -12.80 -3.96
N GLN A 475 45.87 -12.31 -5.09
CA GLN A 475 45.77 -13.07 -6.34
C GLN A 475 47.12 -13.22 -7.05
N ALA A 476 48.05 -12.28 -6.86
CA ALA A 476 49.36 -12.31 -7.48
C ALA A 476 50.27 -13.39 -6.87
N LYS A 477 51.34 -13.74 -7.60
CA LYS A 477 52.41 -14.60 -7.07
C LYS A 477 53.10 -13.88 -5.89
N PRO A 478 53.46 -14.59 -4.81
CA PRO A 478 53.50 -16.05 -4.67
C PRO A 478 52.22 -16.69 -4.08
N PHE A 479 51.16 -15.92 -3.82
CA PHE A 479 49.98 -16.36 -3.06
C PHE A 479 48.88 -17.00 -3.92
N GLY A 480 48.52 -16.39 -5.05
CA GLY A 480 47.57 -16.99 -5.98
C GLY A 480 46.20 -17.32 -5.40
N LEU A 481 45.64 -16.54 -4.47
CA LEU A 481 44.32 -16.86 -3.93
C LEU A 481 43.26 -16.90 -5.04
N MET A 482 42.49 -17.99 -5.07
CA MET A 482 41.44 -18.22 -6.06
C MET A 482 40.12 -17.67 -5.57
N ASN A 483 39.17 -17.46 -6.48
CA ASN A 483 37.80 -17.13 -6.09
C ASN A 483 37.15 -18.41 -5.54
N CYS A 484 37.45 -18.77 -4.28
CA CYS A 484 37.00 -20.01 -3.64
C CYS A 484 36.75 -19.89 -2.12
N VAL A 485 35.87 -20.73 -1.56
CA VAL A 485 35.35 -20.56 -0.19
C VAL A 485 36.46 -20.41 0.86
N GLY A 486 37.55 -21.17 0.71
CA GLY A 486 38.71 -21.10 1.59
C GLY A 486 39.43 -19.76 1.53
N SER A 487 39.48 -19.09 0.37
CA SER A 487 40.04 -17.74 0.27
C SER A 487 39.17 -16.70 1.01
N ALA A 488 37.85 -16.82 0.99
CA ALA A 488 36.98 -15.94 1.80
C ALA A 488 37.18 -16.15 3.30
N PHE A 489 37.34 -17.41 3.74
CA PHE A 489 37.66 -17.72 5.12
C PHE A 489 39.02 -17.12 5.50
N LEU A 490 40.04 -17.31 4.66
CA LEU A 490 41.40 -16.85 4.92
C LEU A 490 41.49 -15.33 4.93
N MET A 491 40.82 -14.64 3.99
CA MET A 491 40.72 -13.17 3.99
C MET A 491 40.03 -12.66 5.26
N GLY A 492 39.01 -13.35 5.77
CA GLY A 492 38.41 -13.04 7.06
C GLY A 492 39.42 -13.12 8.20
N PHE A 493 40.22 -14.19 8.23
CA PHE A 493 41.27 -14.35 9.24
C PHE A 493 42.37 -13.26 9.14
N LEU A 494 42.80 -12.92 7.91
CA LEU A 494 43.89 -11.99 7.64
C LEU A 494 43.51 -10.51 7.90
N LEU A 495 42.24 -10.15 7.75
CA LEU A 495 41.75 -8.77 7.90
C LEU A 495 41.01 -8.51 9.22
N LYS A 496 40.87 -9.51 10.10
CA LYS A 496 40.04 -9.43 11.32
C LYS A 496 40.37 -8.23 12.22
N GLU A 497 41.63 -7.77 12.25
CA GLU A 497 42.07 -6.64 13.07
C GLU A 497 41.57 -5.29 12.55
N TYR A 498 41.11 -5.21 11.30
CA TYR A 498 40.52 -4.00 10.72
C TYR A 498 39.02 -3.88 11.01
N ALA A 499 38.38 -4.93 11.53
CA ALA A 499 37.01 -4.86 12.01
C ALA A 499 36.94 -4.30 13.45
N ASP A 500 37.60 -3.17 13.68
CA ASP A 500 37.72 -2.47 14.95
C ASP A 500 37.11 -1.05 14.83
N SER A 501 36.79 -0.46 15.97
CA SER A 501 36.33 0.91 16.17
C SER A 501 37.21 2.01 15.55
N LYS A 502 38.45 1.69 15.15
CA LYS A 502 39.40 2.64 14.54
C LYS A 502 39.30 2.73 13.01
N PHE A 503 38.60 1.80 12.37
CA PHE A 503 38.54 1.70 10.92
C PHE A 503 37.11 1.82 10.39
N TYR A 504 37.01 2.28 9.15
CA TYR A 504 35.77 2.63 8.50
C TYR A 504 35.70 2.01 7.11
N LYS A 505 34.49 1.60 6.72
CA LYS A 505 34.14 1.26 5.36
C LYS A 505 33.69 2.54 4.66
N HIS A 506 34.32 2.85 3.53
CA HIS A 506 33.84 3.87 2.61
C HIS A 506 33.42 3.22 1.29
N ASP A 507 32.23 3.56 0.78
CA ASP A 507 31.67 2.98 -0.45
C ASP A 507 31.61 3.94 -1.64
N GLY A 508 32.34 5.06 -1.55
CA GLY A 508 32.31 6.16 -2.53
C GLY A 508 31.34 7.28 -2.19
N LEU A 509 30.35 7.01 -1.33
CA LEU A 509 29.34 7.98 -0.91
C LEU A 509 29.27 8.13 0.61
N ASN A 510 29.23 7.02 1.33
CA ASN A 510 29.06 6.96 2.78
C ASN A 510 30.30 6.40 3.45
N THR A 511 30.54 6.85 4.68
CA THR A 511 31.60 6.32 5.54
C THR A 511 30.97 5.79 6.82
N VAL A 512 31.06 4.49 7.04
CA VAL A 512 30.46 3.82 8.20
C VAL A 512 31.51 3.01 8.96
N PRO A 513 31.33 2.76 10.26
CA PRO A 513 32.26 1.92 11.03
C PRO A 513 32.44 0.55 10.38
N LEU A 514 33.69 0.08 10.31
CA LEU A 514 34.01 -1.22 9.73
C LEU A 514 33.75 -2.31 10.78
N SER A 515 32.50 -2.75 10.88
CA SER A 515 32.13 -3.89 11.72
C SER A 515 32.59 -5.22 11.11
N HIS A 516 32.57 -6.30 11.90
CA HIS A 516 32.88 -7.65 11.42
C HIS A 516 31.95 -8.08 10.29
N ASP A 517 30.65 -7.75 10.37
CA ASP A 517 29.68 -8.03 9.31
C ASP A 517 29.98 -7.20 8.05
N ALA A 518 30.27 -5.90 8.22
CA ALA A 518 30.60 -5.02 7.10
C ALA A 518 31.87 -5.48 6.37
N LEU A 519 32.90 -5.93 7.10
CA LEU A 519 34.12 -6.50 6.54
C LEU A 519 33.85 -7.83 5.83
N ALA A 520 33.04 -8.70 6.42
CA ALA A 520 32.65 -9.97 5.78
C ALA A 520 31.95 -9.75 4.44
N ASP A 521 31.04 -8.78 4.38
CA ASP A 521 30.36 -8.39 3.15
C ASP A 521 31.30 -7.79 2.11
N MET A 522 32.28 -6.97 2.53
CA MET A 522 33.34 -6.45 1.64
C MET A 522 34.15 -7.59 1.01
N ILE A 523 34.59 -8.56 1.82
CA ILE A 523 35.36 -9.73 1.39
C ILE A 523 34.56 -10.58 0.40
N VAL A 524 33.30 -10.87 0.70
CA VAL A 524 32.44 -11.66 -0.20
C VAL A 524 32.19 -10.91 -1.50
N SER A 525 31.99 -9.60 -1.43
CA SER A 525 31.75 -8.76 -2.61
C SER A 525 32.94 -8.76 -3.56
N ILE A 526 34.17 -8.65 -3.04
CA ILE A 526 35.37 -8.63 -3.89
C ILE A 526 35.70 -10.02 -4.47
N ILE A 527 35.51 -11.09 -3.70
CA ILE A 527 35.79 -12.46 -4.18
C ILE A 527 34.77 -12.89 -5.26
N LYS A 528 33.53 -12.41 -5.18
CA LYS A 528 32.50 -12.60 -6.21
C LYS A 528 32.67 -11.68 -7.43
N ASP A 529 33.69 -10.82 -7.44
CA ASP A 529 33.91 -9.81 -8.47
C ASP A 529 32.67 -8.91 -8.70
N SER A 530 32.00 -8.53 -7.60
CA SER A 530 30.81 -7.67 -7.65
C SER A 530 31.19 -6.25 -8.08
N PRO A 531 30.42 -5.59 -8.97
CA PRO A 531 30.65 -4.18 -9.31
C PRO A 531 30.68 -3.26 -8.10
N LYS A 532 29.92 -3.60 -7.04
CA LYS A 532 29.88 -2.85 -5.78
C LYS A 532 31.21 -2.84 -5.04
N ALA A 533 32.11 -3.77 -5.32
CA ALA A 533 33.40 -3.86 -4.64
C ALA A 533 34.43 -2.83 -5.15
N LYS A 534 34.18 -2.23 -6.32
CA LYS A 534 35.13 -1.32 -6.99
C LYS A 534 35.42 -0.04 -6.22
N ASP A 535 34.49 0.43 -5.40
CA ASP A 535 34.64 1.68 -4.64
C ASP A 535 34.86 1.44 -3.14
N LEU A 536 34.89 0.18 -2.70
CA LEU A 536 35.01 -0.17 -1.28
C LEU A 536 36.43 0.06 -0.77
N ARG A 537 36.54 0.96 0.20
CA ARG A 537 37.78 1.31 0.89
C ARG A 537 37.72 0.97 2.36
N ILE A 538 38.84 0.51 2.90
CA ILE A 538 39.13 0.58 4.33
C ILE A 538 39.78 1.93 4.58
N VAL A 539 39.24 2.72 5.50
CA VAL A 539 39.65 4.09 5.80
C VAL A 539 39.97 4.18 7.29
N ARG A 540 40.98 4.96 7.66
CA ARG A 540 41.22 5.38 9.04
C ARG A 540 40.91 6.87 9.16
N MET A 541 40.31 7.28 10.28
CA MET A 541 40.16 8.71 10.58
C MET A 541 41.54 9.33 10.82
N THR A 542 41.70 10.59 10.41
CA THR A 542 42.88 11.37 10.80
C THR A 542 42.76 11.78 12.27
N PRO A 543 43.89 12.05 12.97
CA PRO A 543 43.84 12.55 14.34
C PRO A 543 42.99 13.82 14.50
N GLY A 544 42.97 14.70 13.48
CA GLY A 544 42.11 15.89 13.47
C GLY A 544 40.62 15.53 13.44
N GLN A 545 40.23 14.59 12.59
CA GLN A 545 38.84 14.13 12.51
C GLN A 545 38.39 13.45 13.82
N GLU A 546 39.28 12.70 14.48
CA GLU A 546 38.99 12.08 15.78
C GLU A 546 38.78 13.12 16.89
N ILE A 547 39.61 14.16 16.93
CA ILE A 547 39.46 15.31 17.85
C ILE A 547 38.10 15.99 17.61
N PHE A 548 37.75 16.25 16.34
CA PHE A 548 36.46 16.82 15.97
C PHE A 548 35.30 15.97 16.48
N CYS A 549 35.26 14.68 16.13
CA CYS A 549 34.17 13.80 16.52
C CYS A 549 34.02 13.69 18.03
N ASN A 550 35.11 13.57 18.77
CA ASN A 550 35.05 13.46 20.24
C ASN A 550 34.55 14.75 20.91
N ILE A 551 35.10 15.91 20.54
CA ILE A 551 34.74 17.17 21.18
C ILE A 551 33.33 17.60 20.76
N THR A 552 32.97 17.52 19.48
CA THR A 552 31.61 17.85 19.03
C THR A 552 30.58 16.90 19.66
N ALA A 553 30.89 15.61 19.80
CA ALA A 553 30.01 14.69 20.50
C ALA A 553 29.84 15.04 21.98
N ASP A 554 30.88 15.51 22.67
CA ASP A 554 30.76 15.99 24.06
C ASP A 554 29.90 17.26 24.15
N VAL A 555 30.14 18.24 23.26
CA VAL A 555 29.42 19.52 23.22
C VAL A 555 27.92 19.31 22.98
N PHE A 556 27.56 18.44 22.04
CA PHE A 556 26.18 18.17 21.64
C PHE A 556 25.56 16.92 22.30
N LYS A 557 26.27 16.29 23.24
CA LYS A 557 25.84 15.07 23.97
C LYS A 557 25.44 13.92 23.04
N ILE A 558 26.24 13.66 22.01
CA ILE A 558 26.03 12.61 20.99
C ILE A 558 26.66 11.29 21.47
N GLY A 559 25.90 10.20 21.37
CA GLY A 559 26.35 8.86 21.77
C GLY A 559 27.27 8.18 20.76
N ALA A 560 26.99 8.30 19.46
CA ALA A 560 27.81 7.74 18.40
C ALA A 560 28.91 8.72 17.98
N ARG A 561 30.18 8.28 18.05
CA ARG A 561 31.37 9.12 17.76
C ARG A 561 32.26 8.53 16.69
N ASN A 562 31.76 7.51 16.00
CA ASN A 562 32.57 6.69 15.13
C ASN A 562 32.83 7.44 13.81
N SER A 563 31.89 8.20 13.26
CA SER A 563 32.14 8.90 11.99
C SER A 563 31.72 10.37 12.03
N ILE A 564 32.28 11.15 11.10
CA ILE A 564 31.81 12.52 10.83
C ILE A 564 30.30 12.51 10.51
N GLN A 565 29.82 11.46 9.83
CA GLN A 565 28.41 11.30 9.47
C GLN A 565 27.53 11.05 10.71
N ASP A 566 27.99 10.30 11.70
CA ASP A 566 27.32 10.14 13.00
C ASP A 566 27.17 11.49 13.72
N ILE A 567 28.21 12.34 13.66
CA ILE A 567 28.20 13.67 14.26
C ILE A 567 27.18 14.58 13.56
N VAL A 568 27.12 14.57 12.22
CA VAL A 568 26.11 15.34 11.46
C VAL A 568 24.70 14.95 11.90
N HIS A 569 24.40 13.65 11.96
CA HIS A 569 23.07 13.17 12.36
C HIS A 569 22.79 13.51 13.83
N GLY A 570 23.73 13.25 14.73
CA GLY A 570 23.59 13.56 16.16
C GLY A 570 23.38 15.05 16.45
N MET A 571 24.04 15.93 15.70
CA MET A 571 23.81 17.38 15.80
C MET A 571 22.42 17.77 15.32
N LYS A 572 21.94 17.23 14.19
CA LYS A 572 20.57 17.47 13.71
C LYS A 572 19.52 17.01 14.72
N ASP A 573 19.73 15.84 15.32
CA ASP A 573 18.87 15.30 16.38
C ASP A 573 18.90 16.16 17.65
N TYR A 574 20.06 16.70 18.04
CA TYR A 574 20.16 17.62 19.16
C TYR A 574 19.42 18.94 18.88
N LEU A 575 19.66 19.55 17.72
CA LEU A 575 19.10 20.86 17.38
C LEU A 575 17.57 20.82 17.22
N SER A 576 17.02 19.72 16.69
CA SER A 576 15.56 19.52 16.63
C SER A 576 14.92 19.47 18.02
N LYS A 577 15.61 18.90 19.02
CA LYS A 577 15.14 18.86 20.43
C LYS A 577 15.25 20.22 21.13
N VAL A 578 16.35 20.94 20.90
CA VAL A 578 16.55 22.28 21.47
C VAL A 578 15.61 23.31 20.86
N ASN A 579 15.23 23.12 19.59
CA ASN A 579 14.25 23.93 18.88
C ASN A 579 14.61 25.44 18.85
N PHE A 580 15.89 25.72 18.68
CA PHE A 580 16.46 27.05 18.41
C PHE A 580 17.64 26.89 17.44
N PRO A 581 17.91 27.89 16.58
CA PRO A 581 18.96 27.74 15.59
C PRO A 581 20.35 27.95 16.18
N LEU A 582 21.31 27.14 15.71
CA LEU A 582 22.68 27.21 16.19
C LEU A 582 23.32 28.59 15.97
N TRP A 583 22.99 29.28 14.87
CA TRP A 583 23.54 30.59 14.57
C TRP A 583 23.10 31.68 15.57
N ALA A 584 22.00 31.50 16.32
CA ALA A 584 21.60 32.45 17.37
C ALA A 584 22.65 32.54 18.47
N LEU A 585 23.40 31.45 18.71
CA LEU A 585 24.49 31.42 19.68
C LEU A 585 25.59 32.43 19.35
N ARG A 586 25.82 32.72 18.07
CA ARG A 586 26.76 33.77 17.63
C ARG A 586 26.37 35.14 18.18
N LYS A 587 25.07 35.48 18.17
CA LYS A 587 24.55 36.75 18.72
C LYS A 587 24.67 36.83 20.23
N TYR A 588 24.50 35.70 20.91
CA TYR A 588 24.78 35.60 22.34
C TYR A 588 26.27 35.87 22.64
N ILE A 589 27.18 35.18 21.94
CA ILE A 589 28.64 35.35 22.09
C ILE A 589 29.04 36.81 21.81
N GLU A 590 28.54 37.42 20.72
CA GLU A 590 28.87 38.80 20.36
C GLU A 590 28.49 39.84 21.43
N LYS A 591 27.37 39.65 22.15
CA LYS A 591 26.86 40.67 23.07
C LYS A 591 27.19 40.40 24.54
N ARG A 592 27.37 39.14 24.95
CA ARG A 592 27.50 38.74 26.36
C ARG A 592 28.88 38.24 26.74
N ASP A 593 29.75 37.91 25.78
CA ASP A 593 31.07 37.39 26.07
C ASP A 593 32.15 38.48 26.08
N THR A 594 32.95 38.49 27.16
CA THR A 594 34.12 39.35 27.34
C THR A 594 35.43 38.57 27.29
N SER A 595 35.39 37.28 26.92
CA SER A 595 36.57 36.42 26.79
C SER A 595 37.43 36.81 25.57
N GLU A 596 38.74 36.63 25.69
CA GLU A 596 39.70 36.74 24.58
C GLU A 596 39.46 35.70 23.48
N LEU A 597 38.65 34.65 23.75
CA LEU A 597 38.30 33.60 22.78
C LEU A 597 37.06 33.94 21.94
N ARG A 598 36.38 35.06 22.21
CA ARG A 598 35.10 35.42 21.61
C ARG A 598 35.08 35.29 20.08
N ASP A 599 36.04 35.90 19.38
CA ASP A 599 36.09 35.87 17.91
C ASP A 599 36.38 34.47 17.37
N THR A 600 37.19 33.69 18.10
CA THR A 600 37.44 32.29 17.76
C THR A 600 36.17 31.46 17.89
N MET A 601 35.36 31.70 18.93
CA MET A 601 34.09 30.99 19.16
C MET A 601 33.03 31.34 18.12
N ALA A 602 32.92 32.61 17.74
CA ALA A 602 32.03 33.02 16.67
C ALA A 602 32.37 32.27 15.36
N ASN A 603 33.66 32.16 15.02
CA ASN A 603 34.11 31.42 13.84
C ASN A 603 33.81 29.91 13.94
N ILE A 604 34.01 29.29 15.12
CA ILE A 604 33.65 27.88 15.32
C ILE A 604 32.15 27.67 15.15
N VAL A 605 31.31 28.57 15.67
CA VAL A 605 29.85 28.50 15.51
C VAL A 605 29.45 28.64 14.04
N ASP A 606 30.08 29.55 13.29
CA ASP A 606 29.83 29.70 11.85
C ASP A 606 30.21 28.43 11.08
N LEU A 607 31.35 27.82 11.38
CA LEU A 607 31.77 26.54 10.79
C LEU A 607 30.84 25.38 11.18
N LEU A 608 30.37 25.32 12.43
CA LEU A 608 29.40 24.31 12.86
C LEU A 608 28.05 24.50 12.18
N CYS A 609 27.65 25.75 11.88
CA CYS A 609 26.45 26.04 11.08
C CYS A 609 26.63 25.57 9.63
N GLU A 610 27.79 25.84 9.01
CA GLU A 610 28.13 25.33 7.66
C GLU A 610 28.11 23.79 7.64
N PHE A 611 28.64 23.16 8.69
CA PHE A 611 28.73 21.70 8.80
C PHE A 611 27.37 21.00 8.79
N VAL A 612 26.38 21.55 9.50
CA VAL A 612 25.03 20.97 9.54
C VAL A 612 24.16 21.37 8.34
N SER A 613 24.53 22.44 7.64
CA SER A 613 23.78 22.96 6.49
C SER A 613 23.71 21.97 5.33
N SER A 614 22.60 22.01 4.60
CA SER A 614 22.43 21.27 3.34
C SER A 614 23.16 21.96 2.18
N GLU A 615 23.30 23.29 2.25
CA GLU A 615 24.05 24.11 1.30
C GLU A 615 25.41 24.44 1.88
N LYS A 616 26.47 24.05 1.17
CA LYS A 616 27.87 24.30 1.54
C LYS A 616 28.50 25.29 0.57
N HIS A 617 29.54 25.99 1.02
CA HIS A 617 30.35 26.78 0.11
C HIS A 617 31.00 25.91 -0.97
N GLU A 618 31.14 26.47 -2.16
CA GLU A 618 31.61 25.75 -3.35
C GLU A 618 32.97 25.07 -3.10
N GLY A 619 33.05 23.76 -3.38
CA GLY A 619 34.26 22.95 -3.20
C GLY A 619 34.55 22.49 -1.77
N ARG A 620 33.65 22.74 -0.79
CA ARG A 620 33.76 22.25 0.60
C ARG A 620 32.81 21.09 0.88
N ASP A 621 33.30 20.10 1.61
CA ASP A 621 32.53 18.95 2.12
C ASP A 621 32.60 18.88 3.65
N ASN A 622 31.85 17.94 4.26
CA ASN A 622 31.83 17.76 5.71
C ASN A 622 33.23 17.44 6.28
N THR A 623 34.07 16.78 5.51
CA THR A 623 35.42 16.37 5.92
C THR A 623 36.32 17.60 6.08
N LYS A 624 36.36 18.49 5.09
CA LYS A 624 37.14 19.73 5.15
C LYS A 624 36.66 20.65 6.29
N ILE A 625 35.34 20.78 6.46
CA ILE A 625 34.78 21.61 7.55
C ILE A 625 35.15 21.01 8.92
N ALA A 626 35.04 19.70 9.09
CA ALA A 626 35.45 19.01 10.32
C ALA A 626 36.94 19.22 10.63
N GLU A 627 37.81 19.19 9.61
CA GLU A 627 39.24 19.45 9.77
C GLU A 627 39.55 20.91 10.15
N ASP A 628 38.82 21.88 9.58
CA ASP A 628 38.96 23.28 9.97
C ASP A 628 38.53 23.50 11.44
N ILE A 629 37.42 22.89 11.86
CA ILE A 629 36.97 22.94 13.26
C ILE A 629 37.97 22.24 14.18
N ALA A 630 38.53 21.10 13.76
CA ALA A 630 39.52 20.36 14.53
C ALA A 630 40.77 21.19 14.85
N ARG A 631 41.23 22.04 13.92
CA ARG A 631 42.36 22.96 14.15
C ARG A 631 42.07 23.92 15.29
N PHE A 632 40.85 24.43 15.40
CA PHE A 632 40.45 25.27 16.54
C PHE A 632 40.39 24.46 17.84
N TYR A 633 39.85 23.24 17.79
CA TYR A 633 39.71 22.37 18.96
C TYR A 633 41.03 21.96 19.60
N GLN A 634 42.15 22.06 18.90
CA GLN A 634 43.48 21.82 19.46
C GLN A 634 43.91 22.88 20.47
N ARG A 635 43.29 24.08 20.47
CA ARG A 635 43.59 25.14 21.43
C ARG A 635 42.98 24.81 22.81
N PRO A 636 43.75 24.88 23.92
CA PRO A 636 43.23 24.62 25.26
C PRO A 636 42.04 25.54 25.63
N GLY A 637 41.06 25.00 26.36
CA GLY A 637 39.89 25.75 26.85
C GLY A 637 38.72 25.86 25.87
N ILE A 638 38.90 25.50 24.59
CA ILE A 638 37.83 25.57 23.58
C ILE A 638 36.69 24.60 23.89
N LYS A 639 37.02 23.36 24.27
CA LYS A 639 36.05 22.31 24.60
C LYS A 639 35.18 22.74 25.78
N GLU A 640 35.80 23.11 26.90
CA GLU A 640 35.11 23.49 28.13
C GLU A 640 34.20 24.70 27.89
N TYR A 641 34.70 25.67 27.11
CA TYR A 641 33.91 26.82 26.72
C TYR A 641 32.67 26.42 25.90
N LEU A 642 32.83 25.63 24.83
CA LEU A 642 31.72 25.20 23.98
C LEU A 642 30.67 24.38 24.73
N VAL A 643 31.09 23.47 25.61
CA VAL A 643 30.17 22.68 26.46
C VAL A 643 29.32 23.60 27.35
N ASN A 644 29.87 24.71 27.84
CA ASN A 644 29.15 25.66 28.69
C ASN A 644 28.24 26.60 27.90
N ILE A 645 28.64 27.00 26.68
CA ILE A 645 27.87 27.96 25.89
C ILE A 645 26.77 27.32 25.03
N VAL A 646 26.96 26.10 24.53
CA VAL A 646 25.99 25.40 23.66
C VAL A 646 24.86 24.83 24.52
N THR A 647 23.92 25.71 24.90
CA THR A 647 22.74 25.38 25.69
C THR A 647 21.48 26.00 25.09
N ALA A 648 20.32 25.40 25.37
CA ALA A 648 19.03 25.92 24.91
C ALA A 648 18.77 27.35 25.40
N ASP A 649 19.15 27.66 26.64
CA ASP A 649 18.96 28.99 27.22
C ASP A 649 19.82 30.05 26.53
N ASN A 650 21.09 29.76 26.26
CA ASN A 650 21.97 30.70 25.56
C ASN A 650 21.54 30.92 24.11
N MET A 651 21.09 29.87 23.41
CA MET A 651 20.51 30.02 22.07
C MET A 651 19.23 30.85 22.08
N LYS A 652 18.36 30.68 23.10
CA LYS A 652 17.16 31.51 23.30
C LYS A 652 17.53 32.97 23.56
N LEU A 653 18.52 33.25 24.41
CA LEU A 653 19.03 34.60 24.65
C LEU A 653 19.65 35.21 23.39
N GLY A 654 20.37 34.41 22.61
CA GLY A 654 20.90 34.82 21.31
C GLY A 654 19.78 35.23 20.34
N MET A 655 18.67 34.48 20.34
CA MET A 655 17.49 34.81 19.54
C MET A 655 16.80 36.08 20.03
N ASP A 656 16.71 36.30 21.35
CA ASP A 656 16.20 37.55 21.92
C ASP A 656 16.99 38.77 21.42
N ILE A 657 18.32 38.66 21.44
CA ILE A 657 19.23 39.71 20.96
C ILE A 657 19.05 39.94 19.47
N TYR A 658 18.89 38.87 18.68
CA TYR A 658 18.67 38.98 17.24
C TYR A 658 17.37 39.72 16.91
N ILE A 659 16.27 39.34 17.57
CA ILE A 659 14.97 39.98 17.37
C ILE A 659 15.02 41.46 17.74
N GLU A 660 15.68 41.81 18.85
CA GLU A 660 15.88 43.20 19.27
C GLU A 660 16.69 44.02 18.25
N GLN A 661 17.72 43.41 17.63
CA GLN A 661 18.50 44.07 16.59
C GLN A 661 17.70 44.30 15.31
N GLN A 662 16.87 43.32 14.92
CA GLN A 662 16.06 43.42 13.70
C GLN A 662 14.87 44.38 13.86
N ARG A 663 14.19 44.34 15.02
CA ARG A 663 13.03 45.18 15.33
C ARG A 663 13.11 45.67 16.79
N PRO A 664 13.76 46.82 17.05
CA PRO A 664 13.90 47.36 18.41
C PRO A 664 12.56 47.61 19.12
N ASP A 665 11.53 48.01 18.36
CA ASP A 665 10.23 48.42 18.89
C ASP A 665 9.36 47.24 19.35
N ILE A 666 9.71 46.00 18.97
CA ILE A 666 8.91 44.81 19.32
C ILE A 666 8.82 44.59 20.83
N LYS A 667 9.88 44.94 21.58
CA LYS A 667 9.89 44.85 23.04
C LYS A 667 8.99 45.90 23.68
N VAL A 668 9.00 47.11 23.13
CA VAL A 668 8.18 48.23 23.63
C VAL A 668 6.70 47.85 23.52
N ILE A 669 6.28 47.36 22.36
CA ILE A 669 4.87 47.00 22.15
C ILE A 669 4.48 45.72 22.88
N ALA A 670 5.35 44.71 22.98
CA ALA A 670 5.09 43.50 23.76
C ALA A 670 4.86 43.82 25.24
N ASN A 671 5.62 44.78 25.80
CA ASN A 671 5.44 45.24 27.18
C ASN A 671 4.12 46.01 27.36
N LYS A 672 3.73 46.86 26.39
CA LYS A 672 2.43 47.55 26.43
C LYS A 672 1.24 46.56 26.44
N LEU A 673 1.40 45.43 25.75
CA LEU A 673 0.40 44.37 25.62
C LEU A 673 0.48 43.28 26.70
N ASP A 674 1.38 43.39 27.67
CA ASP A 674 1.60 42.41 28.74
C ASP A 674 1.85 40.96 28.24
N ILE A 675 2.58 40.82 27.13
CA ILE A 675 2.91 39.53 26.48
C ILE A 675 3.90 38.68 27.31
N GLY A 676 4.44 39.24 28.39
CA GLY A 676 5.44 38.61 29.25
C GLY A 676 6.85 38.58 28.65
N ASN A 677 7.83 38.30 29.50
CA ASN A 677 9.25 38.33 29.12
C ASN A 677 9.55 37.32 27.98
N MET A 678 10.07 37.82 26.85
CA MET A 678 10.36 37.04 25.64
C MET A 678 9.16 36.30 25.03
N GLY A 679 7.91 36.72 25.29
CA GLY A 679 6.72 36.08 24.72
C GLY A 679 6.67 36.12 23.19
N TYR A 680 7.23 37.17 22.55
CA TYR A 680 7.41 37.23 21.09
C TYR A 680 8.23 36.08 20.50
N ILE A 681 9.13 35.45 21.26
CA ILE A 681 9.84 34.25 20.79
C ILE A 681 8.87 33.07 20.67
N LYS A 682 7.93 32.93 21.60
CA LYS A 682 6.90 31.89 21.57
C LYS A 682 5.94 32.10 20.40
N ASP A 683 5.53 33.33 20.16
CA ASP A 683 4.61 33.64 19.06
C ASP A 683 5.27 33.60 17.69
N LEU A 684 6.56 33.95 17.60
CA LEU A 684 7.39 33.68 16.42
C LEU A 684 7.43 32.19 16.11
N LYS A 685 7.67 31.34 17.11
CA LYS A 685 7.70 29.87 16.93
C LYS A 685 6.39 29.31 16.40
N LYS A 686 5.23 29.82 16.83
CA LYS A 686 3.91 29.38 16.33
C LYS A 686 3.72 29.64 14.83
N LYS A 687 4.45 30.62 14.27
CA LYS A 687 4.36 31.00 12.85
C LYS A 687 5.37 30.29 11.95
N LEU A 688 6.30 29.53 12.52
CA LEU A 688 7.27 28.73 11.76
C LEU A 688 6.64 27.39 11.37
N SER A 689 7.00 26.89 10.19
CA SER A 689 6.58 25.55 9.77
C SER A 689 7.21 24.47 10.66
N PRO A 690 6.57 23.29 10.82
CA PRO A 690 7.15 22.18 11.56
C PRO A 690 8.53 21.75 11.01
N ASP A 691 8.73 21.93 9.70
CA ASP A 691 9.96 21.57 8.99
C ASP A 691 11.09 22.61 9.13
N ALA A 692 10.82 23.81 9.67
CA ALA A 692 11.81 24.87 9.86
C ALA A 692 12.67 24.71 11.14
N SER A 693 12.56 23.59 11.85
CA SER A 693 12.82 23.49 13.29
C SER A 693 14.26 23.76 13.78
N TRP A 694 15.30 23.71 12.93
CA TRP A 694 16.68 23.93 13.39
C TRP A 694 17.58 24.80 12.50
N LEU A 695 17.33 24.90 11.19
CA LEU A 695 18.13 25.75 10.29
C LEU A 695 17.75 27.23 10.41
N TRP A 696 16.46 27.53 10.69
CA TRP A 696 15.88 28.88 10.76
C TRP A 696 16.53 29.83 9.75
N ASN A 697 16.16 29.68 8.47
CA ASN A 697 16.72 30.52 7.41
C ASN A 697 16.50 32.00 7.77
N LYS A 698 17.58 32.79 7.88
CA LYS A 698 17.54 34.18 8.34
C LYS A 698 16.51 35.02 7.58
N GLY A 699 16.39 34.84 6.26
CA GLY A 699 15.42 35.60 5.46
C GLY A 699 13.96 35.27 5.79
N GLU A 700 13.65 34.01 6.08
CA GLU A 700 12.29 33.61 6.49
C GLU A 700 11.97 34.12 7.91
N ILE A 701 12.95 34.02 8.82
CA ILE A 701 12.83 34.53 10.19
C ILE A 701 12.59 36.03 10.22
N ASP A 702 13.30 36.81 9.42
CA ASP A 702 13.15 38.27 9.38
C ASP A 702 11.72 38.64 8.98
N ARG A 703 11.16 37.99 7.94
CA ARG A 703 9.75 38.16 7.55
C ARG A 703 8.78 37.76 8.66
N LYS A 704 9.06 36.66 9.39
CA LYS A 704 8.19 36.21 10.49
C LYS A 704 8.27 37.11 11.72
N ILE A 705 9.41 37.72 12.01
CA ILE A 705 9.54 38.76 13.04
C ILE A 705 8.65 39.95 12.68
N ASP A 706 8.63 40.36 11.41
CA ASP A 706 7.75 41.42 10.92
C ASP A 706 6.28 41.10 11.05
N GLU A 707 5.87 39.87 10.73
CA GLU A 707 4.49 39.41 10.92
C GLU A 707 4.06 39.46 12.40
N VAL A 708 4.92 39.03 13.33
CA VAL A 708 4.63 39.12 14.78
C VAL A 708 4.53 40.58 15.23
N PHE A 709 5.42 41.44 14.76
CA PHE A 709 5.38 42.86 15.08
C PHE A 709 4.10 43.53 14.55
N GLN A 710 3.68 43.22 13.32
CA GLN A 710 2.42 43.71 12.76
C GLN A 710 1.21 43.24 13.56
N ASP A 711 1.20 41.98 14.01
CA ASP A 711 0.13 41.47 14.89
C ASP A 711 0.05 42.26 16.19
N TYR A 712 1.19 42.54 16.83
CA TYR A 712 1.21 43.36 18.05
C TYR A 712 0.78 44.80 17.78
N LYS A 713 1.21 45.39 16.66
CA LYS A 713 0.79 46.74 16.27
C LYS A 713 -0.72 46.81 16.10
N LEU A 714 -1.31 45.81 15.45
CA LEU A 714 -2.74 45.71 15.28
C LEU A 714 -3.47 45.63 16.63
N ILE A 715 -3.01 44.79 17.55
CA ILE A 715 -3.63 44.66 18.89
C ILE A 715 -3.52 45.98 19.67
N ASP A 716 -2.35 46.63 19.69
CA ASP A 716 -2.13 47.89 20.41
C ASP A 716 -3.07 49.00 19.90
N VAL A 717 -3.27 49.09 18.59
CA VAL A 717 -4.15 50.07 17.97
C VAL A 717 -5.62 49.75 18.24
N ILE A 718 -6.05 48.49 18.13
CA ILE A 718 -7.42 48.06 18.48
C ILE A 718 -7.75 48.37 19.94
N ASN A 719 -6.79 48.21 20.86
CA ASN A 719 -6.98 48.51 22.28
C ASN A 719 -7.36 49.98 22.56
N ARG A 720 -7.24 50.90 21.60
CA ARG A 720 -7.75 52.29 21.71
C ARG A 720 -9.28 52.38 21.71
N ILE A 721 -9.97 51.40 21.14
CA ILE A 721 -11.44 51.37 21.04
C ILE A 721 -12.08 50.32 21.95
N LEU A 722 -11.30 49.39 22.50
CA LEU A 722 -11.79 48.34 23.40
C LEU A 722 -11.94 48.82 24.84
N THR A 723 -12.95 48.28 25.52
CA THR A 723 -13.16 48.52 26.96
C THR A 723 -12.22 47.69 27.83
N VAL A 724 -11.95 46.44 27.42
CA VAL A 724 -10.98 45.54 28.05
C VAL A 724 -9.82 45.38 27.09
N ARG A 725 -8.59 45.60 27.56
CA ARG A 725 -7.40 45.47 26.72
C ARG A 725 -7.18 44.00 26.35
N ALA A 726 -6.96 43.76 25.07
CA ALA A 726 -6.57 42.48 24.50
C ALA A 726 -5.04 42.35 24.45
N SER A 727 -4.56 41.13 24.65
CA SER A 727 -3.14 40.78 24.47
C SER A 727 -2.92 39.81 23.31
N THR A 728 -3.98 39.25 22.73
CA THR A 728 -3.91 38.37 21.56
C THR A 728 -4.87 38.84 20.47
N LEU A 729 -4.64 38.39 19.23
CA LEU A 729 -5.58 38.66 18.13
C LEU A 729 -6.95 38.00 18.39
N GLU A 730 -7.00 36.86 19.05
CA GLU A 730 -8.28 36.22 19.38
C GLU A 730 -9.05 37.07 20.39
N ASP A 731 -8.39 37.55 21.44
CA ASP A 731 -9.00 38.46 22.42
C ASP A 731 -9.43 39.78 21.78
N ALA A 732 -8.64 40.31 20.84
CA ALA A 732 -8.96 41.55 20.14
C ALA A 732 -10.21 41.39 19.25
N ALA A 733 -10.35 40.27 18.54
CA ALA A 733 -11.55 39.98 17.74
C ALA A 733 -12.80 39.82 18.61
N HIS A 734 -12.69 39.11 19.74
CA HIS A 734 -13.78 38.99 20.72
C HIS A 734 -14.12 40.34 21.35
N GLY A 735 -13.12 41.13 21.73
CA GLY A 735 -13.30 42.47 22.27
C GLY A 735 -14.02 43.40 21.29
N ILE A 736 -13.68 43.34 19.99
CA ILE A 736 -14.40 44.09 18.94
C ILE A 736 -15.85 43.62 18.88
N LYS A 737 -16.08 42.30 18.85
CA LYS A 737 -17.41 41.71 18.79
C LYS A 737 -18.28 42.18 19.97
N ASP A 738 -17.73 42.16 21.17
CA ASP A 738 -18.43 42.61 22.38
C ASP A 738 -18.66 44.13 22.34
N LYS A 739 -17.65 44.92 21.95
CA LYS A 739 -17.73 46.38 21.89
C LYS A 739 -18.82 46.84 20.93
N ILE A 740 -18.77 46.42 19.67
CA ILE A 740 -19.78 46.84 18.67
C ILE A 740 -21.11 46.11 18.87
N GLY A 741 -21.10 44.95 19.53
CA GLY A 741 -22.29 44.21 19.93
C GLY A 741 -23.16 44.94 20.94
N VAL A 742 -22.61 45.89 21.72
CA VAL A 742 -23.43 46.76 22.58
C VAL A 742 -24.35 47.68 21.78
N ILE A 743 -24.01 47.97 20.51
CA ILE A 743 -24.76 48.92 19.69
C ILE A 743 -26.15 48.36 19.38
N LYS A 744 -27.18 49.11 19.79
CA LYS A 744 -28.60 48.77 19.64
C LYS A 744 -29.23 49.28 18.35
N MET A 745 -28.42 49.60 17.35
CA MET A 745 -28.84 50.14 16.06
C MET A 745 -28.05 49.46 14.92
N PRO A 746 -28.68 49.14 13.78
CA PRO A 746 -27.97 48.63 12.62
C PRO A 746 -27.17 49.74 11.94
N PHE A 747 -26.05 49.39 11.31
CA PHE A 747 -25.17 50.35 10.63
C PHE A 747 -25.92 51.26 9.64
N GLU A 748 -26.83 50.67 8.86
CA GLU A 748 -27.66 51.38 7.89
C GLU A 748 -28.56 52.47 8.50
N PHE A 749 -28.89 52.38 9.80
CA PHE A 749 -29.73 53.35 10.48
C PHE A 749 -29.00 54.65 10.82
N PHE A 750 -27.69 54.59 11.10
CA PHE A 750 -26.91 55.75 11.56
C PHE A 750 -25.75 56.13 10.63
N LYS A 751 -25.49 55.39 9.55
CA LYS A 751 -24.37 55.65 8.60
C LYS A 751 -24.30 57.07 8.04
N GLY A 752 -25.41 57.81 8.05
CA GLY A 752 -25.48 59.20 7.62
C GLY A 752 -24.94 60.19 8.66
N ASN A 753 -24.95 59.83 9.94
CA ASN A 753 -24.48 60.68 11.04
C ASN A 753 -22.96 60.58 11.25
N CYS A 754 -22.31 59.57 10.69
CA CYS A 754 -20.89 59.27 10.90
C CYS A 754 -20.15 58.91 9.60
N SER A 755 -20.38 59.68 8.53
CA SER A 755 -19.83 59.41 7.19
C SER A 755 -18.32 59.16 7.18
N ASP A 756 -17.59 59.91 8.00
CA ASP A 756 -16.13 59.94 8.01
C ASP A 756 -15.50 58.66 8.58
N ILE A 757 -16.27 57.89 9.37
CA ILE A 757 -15.83 56.64 10.00
C ILE A 757 -16.57 55.40 9.49
N ASN A 758 -17.32 55.53 8.39
CA ASN A 758 -18.00 54.40 7.75
C ASN A 758 -17.02 53.27 7.32
N PRO A 759 -15.83 53.55 6.75
CA PRO A 759 -14.87 52.49 6.41
C PRO A 759 -14.41 51.68 7.64
N LEU A 760 -14.20 52.37 8.77
CA LEU A 760 -13.90 51.74 10.06
C LEU A 760 -15.04 50.81 10.51
N PHE A 761 -16.30 51.28 10.47
CA PHE A 761 -17.45 50.44 10.84
C PHE A 761 -17.60 49.21 9.97
N LEU A 762 -17.43 49.33 8.65
CA LEU A 762 -17.49 48.19 7.74
C LEU A 762 -16.42 47.13 8.09
N SER A 763 -15.20 47.59 8.40
CA SER A 763 -14.11 46.71 8.83
C SER A 763 -14.41 46.03 10.17
N LEU A 764 -14.96 46.76 11.14
CA LEU A 764 -15.35 46.21 12.45
C LEU A 764 -16.50 45.19 12.34
N ILE A 765 -17.48 45.45 11.46
CA ILE A 765 -18.61 44.54 11.20
C ILE A 765 -18.11 43.25 10.54
N ASP A 766 -17.17 43.35 9.59
CA ASP A 766 -16.57 42.17 8.97
C ASP A 766 -15.84 41.31 10.01
N ILE A 767 -15.07 41.93 10.91
CA ILE A 767 -14.42 41.23 12.03
C ILE A 767 -15.45 40.61 12.99
N HIS A 768 -16.53 41.33 13.33
CA HIS A 768 -17.60 40.80 14.18
C HIS A 768 -18.26 39.55 13.57
N ASN A 769 -18.47 39.54 12.26
CA ASN A 769 -19.07 38.41 11.54
C ASN A 769 -18.11 37.22 11.40
N GLN A 770 -16.83 37.48 11.10
CA GLN A 770 -15.84 36.43 10.87
C GLN A 770 -15.18 35.90 12.16
N GLY A 771 -15.14 36.71 13.21
CA GLY A 771 -14.46 36.41 14.47
C GLY A 771 -12.93 36.32 14.37
N ASN A 772 -12.31 36.84 13.29
CA ASN A 772 -10.86 36.78 13.07
C ASN A 772 -10.39 37.86 12.06
N PHE A 773 -9.08 37.95 11.85
CA PHE A 773 -8.41 38.95 10.98
C PHE A 773 -7.80 38.36 9.69
N LYS A 774 -8.24 37.19 9.21
CA LYS A 774 -7.52 36.45 8.15
C LYS A 774 -7.64 37.05 6.75
N ASN A 775 -8.77 37.68 6.41
CA ASN A 775 -9.08 38.16 5.06
C ASN A 775 -8.99 39.69 4.93
N MET A 776 -8.24 40.34 5.81
CA MET A 776 -8.15 41.79 5.91
C MET A 776 -6.72 42.28 5.70
N ASP A 777 -6.56 43.43 5.01
CA ASP A 777 -5.30 44.16 5.01
C ASP A 777 -5.09 44.81 6.40
N LYS A 778 -4.26 44.17 7.21
CA LYS A 778 -3.95 44.61 8.57
C LYS A 778 -3.33 46.01 8.60
N ASN A 779 -2.53 46.39 7.60
CA ASN A 779 -1.90 47.71 7.60
C ASN A 779 -2.92 48.80 7.29
N ALA A 780 -3.79 48.57 6.31
CA ALA A 780 -4.88 49.50 6.01
C ALA A 780 -5.81 49.68 7.23
N PHE A 781 -6.16 48.58 7.91
CA PHE A 781 -7.00 48.63 9.10
C PHE A 781 -6.32 49.28 10.32
N ILE A 782 -5.01 49.05 10.51
CA ILE A 782 -4.21 49.78 11.51
C ILE A 782 -4.32 51.29 11.25
N THR A 783 -4.11 51.73 10.01
CA THR A 783 -4.20 53.16 9.65
C THR A 783 -5.60 53.72 9.88
N GLU A 784 -6.64 52.95 9.53
CA GLU A 784 -8.04 53.34 9.74
C GLU A 784 -8.36 53.58 11.22
N ILE A 785 -7.98 52.66 12.12
CA ILE A 785 -8.17 52.86 13.56
C ILE A 785 -7.28 53.99 14.09
N GLU A 786 -6.03 54.11 13.63
CA GLU A 786 -5.12 55.17 14.07
C GLU A 786 -5.72 56.57 13.83
N GLN A 787 -6.38 56.76 12.69
CA GLN A 787 -7.03 58.01 12.27
C GLN A 787 -8.40 58.23 12.93
N ASN A 788 -9.21 57.17 13.09
CA ASN A 788 -10.63 57.30 13.39
C ASN A 788 -11.06 56.78 14.78
N ALA A 789 -10.14 56.26 15.61
CA ALA A 789 -10.48 55.74 16.95
C ALA A 789 -11.18 56.74 17.86
N ASP A 790 -10.74 58.00 17.86
CA ASP A 790 -11.32 59.03 18.75
C ASP A 790 -12.75 59.40 18.28
N ALA A 791 -12.96 59.47 16.97
CA ALA A 791 -14.29 59.67 16.38
C ALA A 791 -15.22 58.48 16.62
N PHE A 792 -14.72 57.24 16.56
CA PHE A 792 -15.47 56.05 16.94
C PHE A 792 -15.88 56.06 18.41
N ASN A 793 -14.97 56.40 19.33
CA ASN A 793 -15.28 56.50 20.75
C ASN A 793 -16.32 57.60 21.03
N ALA A 794 -16.19 58.77 20.38
CA ALA A 794 -17.18 59.84 20.48
C ALA A 794 -18.58 59.41 19.98
N PHE A 795 -18.65 58.66 18.88
CA PHE A 795 -19.90 58.02 18.44
C PHE A 795 -20.43 57.07 19.51
N PHE A 796 -19.56 56.21 20.05
CA PHE A 796 -19.94 55.17 21.00
C PHE A 796 -20.49 55.76 22.30
N ASP A 797 -19.95 56.88 22.77
CA ASP A 797 -20.45 57.56 23.97
C ASP A 797 -21.76 58.30 23.72
N ASN A 798 -22.07 58.66 22.46
CA ASN A 798 -23.26 59.44 22.08
C ASN A 798 -24.36 58.62 21.36
N GLN A 799 -24.36 57.29 21.49
CA GLN A 799 -25.28 56.39 20.78
C GLN A 799 -26.77 56.73 20.97
N TYR A 800 -27.16 57.14 22.18
CA TYR A 800 -28.56 57.47 22.50
C TYR A 800 -29.05 58.71 21.74
N GLN A 801 -28.23 59.76 21.64
CA GLN A 801 -28.62 60.96 20.91
C GLN A 801 -28.75 60.67 19.41
N ILE A 802 -27.81 59.90 18.85
CA ILE A 802 -27.86 59.48 17.45
C ILE A 802 -29.10 58.62 17.17
N PHE A 803 -29.47 57.74 18.10
CA PHE A 803 -30.71 56.98 18.00
C PHE A 803 -31.93 57.91 17.97
N LYS A 804 -32.01 58.86 18.89
CA LYS A 804 -33.11 59.82 19.00
C LYS A 804 -33.29 60.64 17.72
N ASP A 805 -32.20 61.20 17.20
CA ASP A 805 -32.24 62.04 16.00
C ASP A 805 -32.75 61.24 14.78
N ASN A 806 -32.31 59.99 14.62
CA ASN A 806 -32.78 59.13 13.54
C ASN A 806 -34.20 58.58 13.75
N LEU A 807 -34.60 58.36 15.01
CA LEU A 807 -35.94 57.88 15.36
C LEU A 807 -37.01 58.90 14.97
N GLU A 808 -36.81 60.17 15.29
CA GLU A 808 -37.73 61.27 14.95
C GLU A 808 -37.86 61.41 13.41
N VAL A 809 -36.74 61.29 12.69
CA VAL A 809 -36.73 61.30 11.21
C VAL A 809 -37.49 60.10 10.65
N PHE A 810 -37.29 58.90 11.22
CA PHE A 810 -37.92 57.67 10.75
C PHE A 810 -39.44 57.66 10.98
N LEU A 811 -39.90 58.07 12.17
CA LEU A 811 -41.31 58.08 12.54
C LEU A 811 -42.05 59.33 12.02
N LYS A 812 -41.32 60.37 11.59
CA LYS A 812 -41.86 61.68 11.15
C LYS A 812 -42.72 62.35 12.21
N GLU A 813 -42.41 62.11 13.48
CA GLU A 813 -43.12 62.62 14.64
C GLU A 813 -42.10 63.10 15.67
N THR A 814 -42.39 64.22 16.34
CA THR A 814 -41.57 64.70 17.47
C THR A 814 -41.96 63.91 18.72
N LEU A 815 -40.97 63.28 19.34
CA LEU A 815 -41.16 62.41 20.50
C LEU A 815 -40.64 63.06 21.77
N SER A 816 -41.24 62.72 22.92
CA SER A 816 -40.67 63.10 24.22
C SER A 816 -39.40 62.30 24.51
N ASP A 817 -38.53 62.82 25.39
CA ASP A 817 -37.32 62.10 25.77
C ASP A 817 -37.64 60.77 26.47
N ASP A 818 -38.72 60.73 27.26
CA ASP A 818 -39.20 59.50 27.90
C ASP A 818 -39.63 58.43 26.89
N GLN A 819 -40.27 58.84 25.78
CA GLN A 819 -40.64 57.95 24.68
C GLN A 819 -39.40 57.36 24.01
N CYS A 820 -38.45 58.21 23.62
CA CYS A 820 -37.19 57.78 23.00
C CYS A 820 -36.39 56.86 23.92
N SER A 821 -36.30 57.19 25.22
CA SER A 821 -35.61 56.38 26.23
C SER A 821 -36.23 55.00 26.39
N HIS A 822 -37.56 54.91 26.40
CA HIS A 822 -38.26 53.63 26.53
C HIS A 822 -38.01 52.72 25.33
N VAL A 823 -38.16 53.25 24.10
CA VAL A 823 -37.91 52.48 22.88
C VAL A 823 -36.45 52.02 22.84
N TYR A 824 -35.48 52.90 23.08
CA TYR A 824 -34.05 52.55 23.08
C TYR A 824 -33.68 51.47 24.10
N LYS A 825 -34.26 51.53 25.31
CA LYS A 825 -34.02 50.51 26.35
C LYS A 825 -34.54 49.13 25.94
N ASN A 826 -35.66 49.07 25.24
CA ASN A 826 -36.27 47.82 24.79
C ASN A 826 -35.65 47.25 23.52
N MET A 827 -34.89 48.04 22.75
CA MET A 827 -34.14 47.50 21.60
C MET A 827 -33.06 46.52 22.06
N GLU A 828 -32.85 45.48 21.26
CA GLU A 828 -31.87 44.42 21.52
C GLU A 828 -30.43 44.88 21.25
N SER A 829 -29.49 44.42 22.06
CA SER A 829 -28.06 44.46 21.75
C SER A 829 -27.76 43.58 20.52
N HIS A 830 -26.61 43.79 19.89
CA HIS A 830 -26.17 43.18 18.63
C HIS A 830 -27.01 43.57 17.39
N SER A 831 -27.79 44.65 17.50
CA SER A 831 -28.57 45.18 16.38
C SER A 831 -27.70 45.71 15.23
N ILE A 832 -26.39 45.93 15.45
CA ILE A 832 -25.44 46.42 14.44
C ILE A 832 -25.42 45.61 13.14
N VAL A 833 -25.69 44.30 13.21
CA VAL A 833 -25.74 43.37 12.06
C VAL A 833 -27.15 42.97 11.63
N VAL A 834 -28.19 43.50 12.29
CA VAL A 834 -29.58 43.17 11.97
C VAL A 834 -30.00 43.90 10.69
N PRO A 835 -30.68 43.24 9.74
CA PRO A 835 -31.21 43.91 8.56
C PRO A 835 -32.14 45.07 8.93
N ILE A 836 -31.97 46.21 8.25
CA ILE A 836 -32.69 47.45 8.56
C ILE A 836 -34.21 47.28 8.54
N ASP A 837 -34.75 46.43 7.66
CA ASP A 837 -36.19 46.17 7.56
C ASP A 837 -36.75 45.47 8.80
N GLN A 838 -36.03 44.46 9.30
CA GLN A 838 -36.40 43.73 10.52
C GLN A 838 -36.30 44.65 11.74
N TYR A 839 -35.22 45.42 11.83
CA TYR A 839 -35.03 46.39 12.91
C TYR A 839 -36.15 47.44 12.95
N ASN A 840 -36.49 47.99 11.79
CA ASN A 840 -37.56 48.97 11.62
C ASN A 840 -38.93 48.43 12.03
N GLN A 841 -39.20 47.15 11.79
CA GLN A 841 -40.43 46.50 12.24
C GLN A 841 -40.48 46.40 13.77
N THR A 842 -39.44 45.85 14.39
CA THR A 842 -39.34 45.71 15.86
C THR A 842 -39.44 47.06 16.56
N LEU A 843 -38.79 48.09 16.01
CA LEU A 843 -38.85 49.45 16.52
C LEU A 843 -40.27 50.02 16.51
N LYS A 844 -41.02 49.84 15.41
CA LYS A 844 -42.43 50.24 15.33
C LYS A 844 -43.30 49.48 16.34
N GLU A 845 -43.05 48.19 16.51
CA GLU A 845 -43.80 47.36 17.47
C GLU A 845 -43.59 47.85 18.92
N HIS A 846 -42.35 48.10 19.34
CA HIS A 846 -42.07 48.66 20.67
C HIS A 846 -42.67 50.05 20.87
N TYR A 847 -42.62 50.91 19.84
CA TYR A 847 -43.25 52.22 19.88
C TYR A 847 -44.78 52.13 20.04
N LEU A 848 -45.44 51.27 19.27
CA LEU A 848 -46.89 51.04 19.36
C LEU A 848 -47.31 50.45 20.72
N GLN A 849 -46.50 49.55 21.29
CA GLN A 849 -46.72 49.00 22.62
C GLN A 849 -46.66 50.09 23.71
N TYR A 850 -45.68 51.01 23.62
CA TYR A 850 -45.60 52.15 24.54
C TYR A 850 -46.81 53.08 24.42
N GLN A 851 -47.21 53.46 23.20
CA GLN A 851 -48.40 54.30 23.01
C GLN A 851 -49.67 53.66 23.61
N LYS A 852 -49.76 52.34 23.53
CA LYS A 852 -50.88 51.58 24.09
C LYS A 852 -50.87 51.57 25.62
N SER A 853 -49.70 51.38 26.25
CA SER A 853 -49.58 51.38 27.72
C SER A 853 -49.84 52.78 28.29
N GLU A 854 -49.35 53.83 27.64
CA GLU A 854 -49.61 55.23 28.01
C GLU A 854 -51.12 55.54 28.03
N LYS A 855 -51.85 55.21 26.95
CA LYS A 855 -53.30 55.42 26.89
C LYS A 855 -54.07 54.56 27.88
N PHE A 856 -53.61 53.34 28.16
CA PHE A 856 -54.22 52.50 29.18
C PHE A 856 -54.06 53.11 30.58
N ASN A 857 -52.88 53.64 30.89
CA ASN A 857 -52.64 54.33 32.17
C ASN A 857 -53.55 55.55 32.31
N LEU A 858 -53.72 56.34 31.25
CA LEU A 858 -54.65 57.47 31.23
C LEU A 858 -56.11 57.03 31.48
N LEU A 859 -56.55 55.91 30.91
CA LEU A 859 -57.89 55.34 31.16
C LEU A 859 -58.08 54.99 32.65
N VAL A 860 -57.09 54.37 33.28
CA VAL A 860 -57.13 54.00 34.70
C VAL A 860 -57.10 55.23 35.61
N GLU A 861 -56.28 56.23 35.25
CA GLU A 861 -56.21 57.50 35.96
C GLU A 861 -57.55 58.23 35.94
N LYS A 862 -58.16 58.38 34.76
CA LYS A 862 -59.51 58.97 34.62
C LYS A 862 -60.57 58.22 35.43
N TRP A 863 -60.54 56.89 35.43
CA TRP A 863 -61.44 56.10 36.29
C TRP A 863 -61.26 56.42 37.78
N LYS A 864 -60.00 56.55 38.20
CA LYS A 864 -59.64 56.87 39.59
C LYS A 864 -60.07 58.28 39.98
N GLU A 865 -59.90 59.26 39.09
CA GLU A 865 -60.38 60.64 39.30
C GLU A 865 -61.91 60.68 39.48
N LEU A 866 -62.65 59.96 38.64
CA LEU A 866 -64.12 59.97 38.65
C LEU A 866 -64.72 59.26 39.88
N THR A 867 -64.07 58.20 40.37
CA THR A 867 -64.69 57.29 41.35
C THR A 867 -63.94 57.16 42.67
N GLY A 868 -62.70 57.66 42.75
CA GLY A 868 -61.81 57.52 43.90
C GLY A 868 -61.27 56.10 44.13
N THR A 869 -61.47 55.18 43.17
CA THR A 869 -61.07 53.77 43.31
C THR A 869 -60.28 53.30 42.10
N ASP A 870 -59.40 52.30 42.27
CA ASP A 870 -58.53 51.86 41.16
C ASP A 870 -59.27 51.02 40.10
N THR A 871 -60.42 50.40 40.45
CA THR A 871 -61.21 49.58 39.50
C THR A 871 -62.72 49.60 39.80
N PRO A 872 -63.59 49.35 38.81
CA PRO A 872 -65.03 49.17 39.00
C PRO A 872 -65.41 48.08 40.02
N ARG A 873 -64.60 47.02 40.12
CA ARG A 873 -64.78 45.98 41.14
C ARG A 873 -64.54 46.53 42.54
N LYS A 874 -63.42 47.24 42.77
CA LYS A 874 -63.14 47.90 44.06
C LYS A 874 -64.21 48.94 44.42
N TRP A 875 -64.74 49.68 43.43
CA TRP A 875 -65.86 50.59 43.68
C TRP A 875 -67.09 49.84 44.21
N SER A 876 -67.44 48.72 43.58
CA SER A 876 -68.58 47.89 43.98
C SER A 876 -68.39 47.35 45.41
N ASP A 877 -67.18 46.89 45.73
CA ASP A 877 -66.81 46.39 47.05
C ASP A 877 -66.92 47.48 48.13
N ASN A 878 -66.39 48.67 47.86
CA ASN A 878 -66.41 49.81 48.79
C ASN A 878 -67.83 50.33 49.05
N ARG A 879 -68.69 50.36 48.01
CA ARG A 879 -70.05 50.92 48.10
C ARG A 879 -71.11 49.88 48.46
N ARG A 880 -70.76 48.59 48.42
CA ARG A 880 -71.68 47.45 48.61
C ARG A 880 -72.85 47.45 47.62
N ILE A 881 -72.55 47.83 46.36
CA ILE A 881 -73.51 47.89 45.25
C ILE A 881 -72.86 47.24 44.02
N PRO A 882 -73.51 46.30 43.32
CA PRO A 882 -73.05 45.83 42.03
C PRO A 882 -73.14 46.95 40.99
N ILE A 883 -72.01 47.56 40.61
CA ILE A 883 -71.97 48.78 39.80
C ILE A 883 -72.78 48.69 38.49
N LEU A 884 -72.86 47.51 37.87
CA LEU A 884 -73.62 47.30 36.62
C LEU A 884 -75.12 47.57 36.77
N CYS A 885 -75.71 47.49 37.97
CA CYS A 885 -77.13 47.79 38.16
C CYS A 885 -77.47 49.26 37.90
N LEU A 886 -76.46 50.15 37.93
CA LEU A 886 -76.60 51.58 37.70
C LEU A 886 -76.62 51.95 36.20
N PHE A 887 -76.27 51.01 35.32
CA PHE A 887 -76.10 51.26 33.87
C PHE A 887 -77.16 50.55 33.02
N LYS A 888 -78.42 50.48 33.47
CA LYS A 888 -79.50 49.75 32.76
C LYS A 888 -79.63 50.14 31.27
N ASN A 889 -79.48 51.42 30.94
CA ASN A 889 -79.63 51.94 29.58
C ASN A 889 -78.34 51.85 28.73
N GLU A 890 -77.19 51.56 29.34
CA GLU A 890 -75.85 51.55 28.70
C GLU A 890 -75.08 50.25 29.03
N LEU A 891 -75.80 49.17 29.33
CA LEU A 891 -75.25 47.97 29.95
C LEU A 891 -74.13 47.31 29.13
N LYS A 892 -74.30 47.23 27.80
CA LYS A 892 -73.32 46.58 26.92
C LYS A 892 -71.98 47.32 26.92
N GLU A 893 -72.03 48.64 26.84
CA GLU A 893 -70.85 49.51 26.79
C GLU A 893 -70.15 49.55 28.15
N ALA A 894 -70.91 49.74 29.23
CA ALA A 894 -70.38 49.68 30.60
C ALA A 894 -69.70 48.34 30.90
N THR A 895 -70.30 47.22 30.47
CA THR A 895 -69.69 45.88 30.65
C THR A 895 -68.34 45.77 29.95
N ILE A 896 -68.23 46.26 28.71
CA ILE A 896 -66.97 46.24 27.95
C ILE A 896 -65.92 47.11 28.64
N VAL A 897 -66.26 48.36 28.95
CA VAL A 897 -65.34 49.32 29.57
C VAL A 897 -64.87 48.84 30.93
N PHE A 898 -65.78 48.38 31.79
CA PHE A 898 -65.40 47.88 33.11
C PHE A 898 -64.60 46.59 33.02
N SER A 899 -64.84 45.73 32.02
CA SER A 899 -64.00 44.57 31.79
C SER A 899 -62.56 44.95 31.39
N ILE A 900 -62.38 46.03 30.62
CA ILE A 900 -61.06 46.54 30.23
C ILE A 900 -60.31 47.08 31.46
N ILE A 901 -60.99 47.84 32.32
CA ILE A 901 -60.37 48.44 33.52
C ILE A 901 -60.10 47.38 34.60
N ASN A 902 -61.02 46.41 34.80
CA ASN A 902 -60.86 45.34 35.79
C ASN A 902 -59.78 44.31 35.40
N LYS A 903 -59.57 44.06 34.09
CA LYS A 903 -58.53 43.16 33.58
C LYS A 903 -57.23 43.92 33.41
N SER A 904 -56.60 44.32 34.52
CA SER A 904 -55.30 44.99 34.49
C SER A 904 -54.25 44.15 33.72
N ALA A 905 -54.00 44.50 32.45
CA ALA A 905 -53.01 43.93 31.53
C ALA A 905 -53.39 42.70 30.66
N ASN A 906 -54.45 42.77 29.84
CA ASN A 906 -54.62 41.92 28.65
C ASN A 906 -54.76 42.78 27.37
N PRO A 907 -54.41 42.28 26.15
CA PRO A 907 -54.17 43.13 25.00
C PRO A 907 -55.46 43.67 24.36
N THR A 908 -56.04 44.68 24.99
CA THR A 908 -57.14 45.48 24.47
C THR A 908 -56.65 46.35 23.32
N ARG A 909 -57.37 46.48 22.19
CA ARG A 909 -56.89 47.29 21.06
C ARG A 909 -56.84 48.78 21.42
N LYS A 910 -55.98 49.58 20.79
CA LYS A 910 -55.84 51.03 21.06
C LYS A 910 -57.17 51.74 20.86
N GLU A 911 -57.93 51.38 19.83
CA GLU A 911 -59.24 51.94 19.53
C GLU A 911 -60.27 51.61 20.62
N GLN A 912 -60.17 50.43 21.25
CA GLN A 912 -61.04 50.03 22.35
C GLN A 912 -60.71 50.80 23.64
N ILE A 913 -59.43 51.07 23.91
CA ILE A 913 -59.00 51.91 25.05
C ILE A 913 -59.49 53.35 24.85
N GLU A 914 -59.34 53.91 23.65
CA GLU A 914 -59.84 55.25 23.33
C GLU A 914 -61.36 55.33 23.42
N SER A 915 -62.08 54.32 22.92
CA SER A 915 -63.54 54.25 23.08
C SER A 915 -63.96 54.15 24.56
N ALA A 916 -63.18 53.44 25.38
CA ALA A 916 -63.44 53.35 26.82
C ALA A 916 -63.22 54.70 27.53
N ILE A 917 -62.18 55.45 27.16
CA ILE A 917 -61.95 56.82 27.66
C ILE A 917 -63.15 57.71 27.30
N ARG A 918 -63.60 57.70 26.03
CA ARG A 918 -64.76 58.49 25.60
C ARG A 918 -66.05 58.11 26.34
N PHE A 919 -66.23 56.84 26.69
CA PHE A 919 -67.39 56.40 27.48
C PHE A 919 -67.35 56.98 28.90
N LEU A 920 -66.18 56.96 29.56
CA LEU A 920 -66.02 57.57 30.89
C LEU A 920 -66.29 59.08 30.87
N GLU A 921 -65.96 59.76 29.78
CA GLU A 921 -66.18 61.21 29.63
C GLU A 921 -67.64 61.59 29.34
N ASN A 922 -68.37 60.76 28.57
CA ASN A 922 -69.68 61.14 28.03
C ASN A 922 -70.90 60.47 28.69
N SER A 923 -70.73 59.36 29.42
CA SER A 923 -71.86 58.65 30.03
C SER A 923 -72.47 59.44 31.19
N GLN A 924 -73.80 59.64 31.14
CA GLN A 924 -74.56 60.27 32.24
C GLN A 924 -74.62 59.37 33.50
N ASN A 925 -74.59 58.04 33.31
CA ASN A 925 -74.61 57.09 34.42
C ASN A 925 -73.27 57.06 35.16
N ILE A 926 -72.14 57.35 34.50
CA ILE A 926 -70.83 57.52 35.15
C ILE A 926 -70.87 58.69 36.14
N GLN A 927 -71.48 59.82 35.78
CA GLN A 927 -71.61 60.97 36.69
C GLN A 927 -72.44 60.63 37.93
N THR A 928 -73.42 59.73 37.80
CA THR A 928 -74.26 59.28 38.92
C THR A 928 -73.47 58.52 39.99
N LEU A 929 -72.30 57.95 39.66
CA LEU A 929 -71.42 57.25 40.62
C LEU A 929 -70.88 58.16 41.73
N SER A 930 -70.88 59.48 41.52
CA SER A 930 -70.49 60.47 42.52
C SER A 930 -71.59 60.75 43.56
N ASP A 931 -72.86 60.50 43.22
CA ASP A 931 -74.02 60.66 44.11
C ASP A 931 -74.41 59.32 44.74
N ILE A 932 -73.88 59.07 45.94
CA ILE A 932 -74.09 57.81 46.66
C ILE A 932 -75.56 57.61 47.04
N SER A 933 -76.30 58.69 47.34
CA SER A 933 -77.71 58.61 47.71
C SER A 933 -78.53 58.09 46.54
N LYS A 934 -78.32 58.69 45.36
CA LYS A 934 -78.95 58.25 44.12
C LYS A 934 -78.54 56.83 43.71
N CYS A 935 -77.29 56.45 43.92
CA CYS A 935 -76.84 55.06 43.71
C CYS A 935 -77.59 54.07 44.61
N ASN A 936 -77.81 54.41 45.88
CA ASN A 936 -78.57 53.59 46.82
C ASN A 936 -80.04 53.47 46.45
N GLU A 937 -80.66 54.56 45.95
CA GLU A 937 -82.03 54.52 45.44
C GLU A 937 -82.16 53.58 44.23
N ILE A 938 -81.28 53.71 43.24
CA ILE A 938 -81.29 52.84 42.05
C ILE A 938 -81.05 51.38 42.44
N PHE A 939 -80.15 51.13 43.40
CA PHE A 939 -79.91 49.79 43.94
C PHE A 939 -81.13 49.25 44.69
N LYS A 940 -81.79 50.08 45.52
CA LYS A 940 -83.05 49.73 46.19
C LYS A 940 -84.12 49.31 45.18
N GLU A 941 -84.28 50.06 44.11
CA GLU A 941 -85.22 49.72 43.04
C GLU A 941 -84.85 48.42 42.32
N PHE A 942 -83.54 48.15 42.16
CA PHE A 942 -83.06 46.91 41.57
C PHE A 942 -83.39 45.68 42.42
N ILE A 943 -83.28 45.76 43.76
CA ILE A 943 -83.47 44.60 44.65
C ILE A 943 -84.90 44.44 45.18
N SER A 944 -85.72 45.50 45.24
CA SER A 944 -86.95 45.46 46.05
C SER A 944 -88.17 44.85 45.37
N GLY A 945 -88.16 44.68 44.03
CA GLY A 945 -89.24 44.03 43.27
C GLY A 945 -90.67 44.42 43.71
N GLU A 946 -91.53 43.41 43.87
CA GLU A 946 -92.91 43.56 44.36
C GLU A 946 -93.00 43.91 45.87
N TYR A 947 -91.91 43.75 46.62
CA TYR A 947 -91.84 44.00 48.06
C TYR A 947 -91.41 45.44 48.41
N LYS A 948 -91.32 46.35 47.42
CA LYS A 948 -90.86 47.75 47.57
C LYS A 948 -91.53 48.50 48.73
N ILE A 949 -92.82 48.25 48.97
CA ILE A 949 -93.58 48.95 50.02
C ILE A 949 -93.20 48.51 51.46
N LEU A 950 -92.55 47.35 51.61
CA LEU A 950 -92.19 46.79 52.92
C LEU A 950 -90.83 47.26 53.43
N PHE A 951 -89.99 47.84 52.56
CA PHE A 951 -88.62 48.23 52.87
C PHE A 951 -88.43 49.76 52.88
N THR A 952 -88.02 50.31 54.02
CA THR A 952 -87.58 51.70 54.21
C THR A 952 -86.11 51.87 53.81
N GLU A 953 -85.62 53.10 53.71
CA GLU A 953 -84.21 53.37 53.39
C GLU A 953 -83.24 52.74 54.39
N THR A 954 -83.61 52.71 55.67
CA THR A 954 -82.84 52.04 56.74
C THR A 954 -82.73 50.53 56.58
N ASP A 955 -83.62 49.87 55.84
CA ASP A 955 -83.53 48.43 55.61
C ASP A 955 -82.51 48.07 54.51
N ILE A 956 -82.12 49.03 53.67
CA ILE A 956 -81.22 48.76 52.55
C ILE A 956 -79.82 48.41 53.03
N ASP A 957 -79.35 49.03 54.10
CA ASP A 957 -78.04 48.69 54.69
C ASP A 957 -78.06 47.32 55.40
N ASP A 958 -79.16 46.95 56.06
CA ASP A 958 -79.37 45.58 56.60
C ASP A 958 -79.40 44.52 55.49
N LEU A 959 -80.09 44.83 54.38
CA LEU A 959 -80.15 43.97 53.20
C LEU A 959 -78.77 43.82 52.55
N LYS A 960 -77.98 44.88 52.44
CA LYS A 960 -76.59 44.80 51.95
C LYS A 960 -75.75 43.86 52.81
N GLY A 961 -75.83 43.95 54.15
CA GLY A 961 -75.16 43.02 55.05
C GLY A 961 -75.60 41.57 54.82
N THR A 962 -76.91 41.36 54.71
CA THR A 962 -77.49 40.03 54.45
C THR A 962 -77.04 39.46 53.10
N PHE A 963 -76.95 40.29 52.05
CA PHE A 963 -76.43 39.88 50.75
C PHE A 963 -74.95 39.53 50.81
N GLN A 964 -74.12 40.28 51.55
CA GLN A 964 -72.71 39.92 51.76
C GLN A 964 -72.56 38.56 52.44
N ASP A 965 -73.35 38.30 53.48
CA ASP A 965 -73.29 37.03 54.21
C ASP A 965 -73.74 35.83 53.37
N LYS A 966 -74.77 36.00 52.53
CA LYS A 966 -75.37 34.89 51.77
C LYS A 966 -74.86 34.72 50.33
N LEU A 967 -74.46 35.80 49.66
CA LEU A 967 -73.98 35.80 48.27
C LEU A 967 -72.45 35.87 48.17
N GLY A 968 -71.77 36.22 49.27
CA GLY A 968 -70.31 36.32 49.35
C GLY A 968 -69.76 37.70 48.97
N ALA A 969 -68.45 37.85 49.14
CA ALA A 969 -67.75 39.13 49.10
C ALA A 969 -67.53 39.74 47.70
N ASN A 970 -67.86 39.04 46.60
CA ASN A 970 -67.67 39.56 45.25
C ASN A 970 -68.90 40.35 44.78
N ILE A 971 -69.00 41.59 45.25
CA ILE A 971 -70.19 42.43 45.11
C ILE A 971 -70.45 42.79 43.64
N TYR A 972 -69.40 42.97 42.84
CA TYR A 972 -69.50 43.24 41.41
C TYR A 972 -70.32 42.16 40.66
N GLU A 973 -70.19 40.89 41.04
CA GLU A 973 -70.87 39.76 40.40
C GLU A 973 -72.33 39.57 40.85
N TRP A 974 -72.80 40.30 41.88
CA TRP A 974 -74.18 40.15 42.35
C TRP A 974 -75.22 40.49 41.28
N TYR A 975 -74.89 41.38 40.34
CA TYR A 975 -75.75 41.67 39.18
C TYR A 975 -76.14 40.40 38.41
N ASN A 976 -75.24 39.41 38.35
CA ASN A 976 -75.43 38.16 37.63
C ASN A 976 -76.20 37.10 38.46
N LEU A 977 -76.69 37.43 39.65
CA LEU A 977 -77.37 36.51 40.58
C LEU A 977 -78.79 36.96 40.98
N PRO A 978 -79.68 37.35 40.04
CA PRO A 978 -81.00 37.90 40.37
C PRO A 978 -81.87 36.93 41.17
N GLU A 979 -81.90 35.64 40.80
CA GLU A 979 -82.73 34.63 41.49
C GLU A 979 -82.40 34.47 42.98
N LYS A 980 -81.11 34.60 43.35
CA LYS A 980 -80.69 34.50 44.74
C LYS A 980 -80.98 35.78 45.52
N ILE A 981 -80.86 36.94 44.89
CA ILE A 981 -81.26 38.23 45.47
C ILE A 981 -82.75 38.19 45.80
N ASP A 982 -83.59 37.78 44.85
CA ASP A 982 -85.05 37.69 45.01
C ASP A 982 -85.45 36.75 46.17
N ALA A 983 -84.79 35.59 46.29
CA ALA A 983 -85.05 34.64 47.38
C ALA A 983 -84.74 35.24 48.77
N ILE A 984 -83.64 35.99 48.89
CA ILE A 984 -83.22 36.64 50.15
C ILE A 984 -84.18 37.77 50.51
N VAL A 985 -84.54 38.60 49.53
CA VAL A 985 -85.48 39.71 49.69
C VAL A 985 -86.85 39.18 50.11
N LYS A 986 -87.33 38.10 49.48
CA LYS A 986 -88.59 37.44 49.82
C LYS A 986 -88.61 36.91 51.26
N ASP A 987 -87.56 36.21 51.72
CA ASP A 987 -87.45 35.73 53.12
C ASP A 987 -87.50 36.90 54.12
N ARG A 988 -86.75 37.98 53.83
CA ARG A 988 -86.70 39.15 54.72
C ARG A 988 -88.03 39.91 54.73
N ALA A 989 -88.66 40.08 53.57
CA ALA A 989 -89.97 40.70 53.41
C ALA A 989 -91.04 39.93 54.21
N TYR A 990 -91.04 38.59 54.16
CA TYR A 990 -91.98 37.78 54.94
C TYR A 990 -91.78 37.92 56.44
N LYS A 991 -90.54 37.93 56.94
CA LYS A 991 -90.26 38.14 58.37
C LYS A 991 -90.74 39.51 58.83
N LYS A 992 -90.38 40.56 58.09
CA LYS A 992 -90.78 41.94 58.40
C LYS A 992 -92.29 42.14 58.34
N TYR A 993 -92.96 41.53 57.37
CA TYR A 993 -94.42 41.53 57.29
C TYR A 993 -95.06 40.87 58.53
N ARG A 994 -94.54 39.72 58.99
CA ARG A 994 -95.07 39.04 60.18
C ARG A 994 -94.87 39.83 61.47
N GLU A 995 -93.68 40.39 61.67
CA GLU A 995 -93.30 41.08 62.90
C GLU A 995 -93.95 42.45 63.05
N SER A 996 -94.02 43.24 61.97
CA SER A 996 -94.42 44.64 62.04
C SER A 996 -95.80 44.94 61.46
N TYR A 997 -96.25 44.17 60.46
CA TYR A 997 -97.48 44.49 59.72
C TYR A 997 -98.63 43.51 59.96
N SER A 998 -98.34 42.26 60.38
CA SER A 998 -99.41 41.25 60.53
C SER A 998 -100.45 41.64 61.57
N LYS A 999 -100.02 42.22 62.71
CA LYS A 999 -100.93 42.64 63.78
C LYS A 999 -101.84 43.80 63.36
N GLU A 1000 -101.32 44.74 62.57
CA GLU A 1000 -102.10 45.86 62.00
C GLU A 1000 -103.10 45.35 60.97
N ILE A 1001 -102.69 44.42 60.11
CA ILE A 1001 -103.58 43.80 59.11
C ILE A 1001 -104.64 42.92 59.78
N PHE A 1002 -104.30 42.16 60.83
CA PHE A 1002 -105.28 41.42 61.62
C PHE A 1002 -106.31 42.32 62.28
N GLN A 1003 -105.91 43.45 62.87
CA GLN A 1003 -106.86 44.44 63.40
C GLN A 1003 -107.76 45.02 62.30
N LYS A 1004 -107.22 45.30 61.12
CA LYS A 1004 -108.02 45.74 59.96
C LYS A 1004 -109.00 44.67 59.50
N ILE A 1005 -108.65 43.37 59.62
CA ILE A 1005 -109.56 42.26 59.32
C ILE A 1005 -110.63 42.09 60.41
N ASP A 1006 -110.26 42.16 61.69
CA ASP A 1006 -111.18 42.03 62.83
C ASP A 1006 -112.21 43.17 62.88
N ALA A 1007 -111.84 44.36 62.41
CA ALA A 1007 -112.73 45.51 62.28
C ALA A 1007 -113.72 45.40 61.10
N LEU A 1008 -113.58 44.41 60.22
CA LEU A 1008 -114.51 44.24 59.11
C LEU A 1008 -115.84 43.65 59.57
N PRO A 1009 -116.98 44.18 59.09
CA PRO A 1009 -118.27 43.55 59.31
C PRO A 1009 -118.27 42.09 58.83
N PRO A 1010 -118.94 41.17 59.54
CA PRO A 1010 -118.89 39.73 59.24
C PRO A 1010 -119.18 39.37 57.78
N ASP A 1011 -120.12 40.09 57.16
CA ASP A 1011 -120.50 39.86 55.76
C ASP A 1011 -119.38 40.25 54.78
N LYS A 1012 -118.69 41.38 55.04
CA LYS A 1012 -117.57 41.83 54.21
C LYS A 1012 -116.33 40.96 54.38
N ALA A 1013 -116.05 40.48 55.60
CA ALA A 1013 -114.96 39.54 55.84
C ALA A 1013 -115.21 38.20 55.12
N LYS A 1014 -116.46 37.71 55.12
CA LYS A 1014 -116.83 36.48 54.44
C LYS A 1014 -116.74 36.60 52.91
N ASP A 1015 -117.16 37.73 52.35
CA ASP A 1015 -117.06 37.97 50.91
C ASP A 1015 -115.61 38.18 50.46
N TYR A 1016 -114.79 38.86 51.26
CA TYR A 1016 -113.36 38.96 51.00
C TYR A 1016 -112.68 37.58 51.04
N LEU A 1017 -113.04 36.71 52.01
CA LEU A 1017 -112.52 35.34 52.07
C LEU A 1017 -112.94 34.51 50.85
N LYS A 1018 -114.17 34.68 50.34
CA LYS A 1018 -114.64 34.01 49.11
C LYS A 1018 -113.88 34.52 47.88
N GLU A 1019 -113.63 35.82 47.78
CA GLU A 1019 -112.79 36.38 46.70
C GLU A 1019 -111.36 35.85 46.77
N LEU A 1020 -110.77 35.77 47.96
CA LEU A 1020 -109.44 35.22 48.17
C LEU A 1020 -109.36 33.75 47.78
N VAL A 1021 -110.38 32.94 48.09
CA VAL A 1021 -110.46 31.54 47.65
C VAL A 1021 -110.65 31.42 46.13
N LYS A 1022 -111.34 32.38 45.51
CA LYS A 1022 -111.57 32.40 44.06
C LYS A 1022 -110.32 32.82 43.28
N ASN A 1023 -109.53 33.73 43.84
CA ASN A 1023 -108.37 34.33 43.17
C ASN A 1023 -107.03 33.69 43.57
N ASP A 1024 -106.94 33.06 44.75
CA ASP A 1024 -105.79 32.25 45.20
C ASP A 1024 -106.23 30.83 45.60
N PRO A 1025 -106.08 29.84 44.70
CA PRO A 1025 -106.50 28.46 44.94
C PRO A 1025 -105.84 27.81 46.16
N LEU A 1026 -104.65 28.24 46.58
CA LEU A 1026 -103.94 27.66 47.73
C LEU A 1026 -104.66 27.96 49.05
N VAL A 1027 -105.33 29.11 49.15
CA VAL A 1027 -106.16 29.47 50.30
C VAL A 1027 -107.39 28.57 50.38
N GLY A 1028 -108.03 28.28 49.24
CA GLY A 1028 -109.12 27.30 49.15
C GLY A 1028 -108.70 25.89 49.58
N ILE A 1029 -107.57 25.41 49.08
CA ILE A 1029 -107.01 24.08 49.42
C ILE A 1029 -106.69 23.96 50.91
N SER A 1030 -106.15 25.02 51.53
CA SER A 1030 -105.83 25.00 52.96
C SER A 1030 -107.07 25.05 53.86
N ILE A 1031 -108.16 25.70 53.42
CA ILE A 1031 -109.47 25.58 54.08
C ILE A 1031 -110.02 24.15 53.96
N MET A 1032 -110.01 23.56 52.76
CA MET A 1032 -110.48 22.17 52.53
C MET A 1032 -109.76 21.14 53.43
N LYS A 1033 -108.44 21.29 53.63
CA LYS A 1033 -107.64 20.43 54.52
C LYS A 1033 -108.05 20.53 56.00
N ARG A 1034 -108.51 21.71 56.46
CA ARG A 1034 -108.96 21.92 57.85
C ARG A 1034 -110.39 21.42 58.09
N THR A 1035 -111.27 21.49 57.09
CA THR A 1035 -112.67 21.02 57.20
C THR A 1035 -112.85 19.50 57.05
N LYS A 1036 -111.89 18.77 56.47
CA LYS A 1036 -111.94 17.29 56.42
C LYS A 1036 -111.55 16.59 57.73
N GLY A 1037 -111.19 17.35 58.79
CA GLY A 1037 -110.61 16.81 60.02
C GLY A 1037 -111.53 16.62 61.24
N LYS A 1038 -112.77 17.14 61.29
CA LYS A 1038 -113.69 16.95 62.45
C LYS A 1038 -115.19 17.02 62.09
N ALA A 1039 -115.77 15.86 61.78
CA ALA A 1039 -117.12 15.42 62.18
C ALA A 1039 -116.86 14.14 63.01
N THR A 1040 -116.57 14.28 64.31
CA THR A 1040 -117.42 14.03 65.52
C THR A 1040 -117.52 12.54 65.90
N PRO A 1041 -117.59 12.19 67.21
CA PRO A 1041 -118.24 12.90 68.32
C PRO A 1041 -117.37 13.95 69.02
#